data_AF-A0AAI8C8R6-F1
#
_entry.id   AF-A0AAI8C8R6-F1
#
_cell.length_a   1.000
_cell.length_b   1.000
_cell.length_c   1.000
_cell.angle_alpha   90.00
_cell.angle_beta   90.00
_cell.angle_gamma   90.00
#
_symmetry.space_group_name_H-M   'P 1'
#
loop_
_entity.id
_entity.type
_entity.pdbx_description
1 polymer ?
#
loop_
_entity_poly.entity_id
_entity_poly.type
_entity_poly.pdbx_seq_one_letter_code
_entity_poly.pdbx_strand_id
1 'polypeptide(L)'
;MRKIIVTGFALLCLGVYDNYGQTISTRSAVRSTYDLDKATREINAYTRKATLNKQEAFLEAEKRNLPTSGINARGNYFELSGIDKNGVLFYKSTLNYGSRLTAKVIGIKKEVGVNQYLEGEGMTVGIIDGLPLLDTHQEFYTTTSNTTSRVTLGESVPTLTTYNAKGHQKSRSHATHVGATMVGLGYNQKAQGIAPKAKLVSYSWNNDYRKMGQMASGGILVSNHSYGYNYFDDYGYLNEPSLIKNFGAYSEHSREFDRVAYLFAYYQPVIAAGNDGEFHYNVYSGSQKENCNCDLLNDSSVSKNAVVVAAVEEVAKYTGPSDVVLASFSSQGPTNDFRIKPDISAKGVDVLSAAYRNPSPLYGVPETSLYAYSDGTSMAAPAVSGVFTLWQEWAIHASSTNMPFKSATLRALMAHTADEAGRAAGPDHLFGWGVINAKAGVDVMLAAKDKRSTYMLENELREQQKYTQEIQVGEKMSKMVVTLAWTDPPGTVTSQNSDENYKRNHSDLVNDLDVVVRKGNNTYYPWKLNKNFNDLSAIQGVNDVDNIEKIELYDVEPGTYVIEVTHKGRLQTGKQEYSLISTVGEFDDLQESKVEGKQVVRLWPNPVEDNLYVSLDKTYNGKVIDMKVYDMNGRLVLSSSDTVQQERVSINMASLNSNIYIVEVKGDNLSKTVRIAKR
;
A
#
# COMPACT_ATOMS: atom_id res chain seq x y z
N MET A 1 -44.39 52.96 31.50
CA MET A 1 -43.92 52.19 32.68
C MET A 1 -42.78 51.28 32.25
N ARG A 2 -41.82 51.02 33.15
CA ARG A 2 -40.67 50.08 33.07
C ARG A 2 -40.29 49.51 31.69
N LYS A 3 -39.20 50.03 31.11
CA LYS A 3 -38.36 49.25 30.18
C LYS A 3 -37.66 48.15 30.98
N ILE A 4 -37.81 46.89 30.58
CA ILE A 4 -37.00 45.78 31.10
C ILE A 4 -35.83 45.60 30.14
N ILE A 5 -34.61 45.75 30.65
CA ILE A 5 -33.39 45.42 29.90
C ILE A 5 -33.15 43.92 30.10
N VAL A 6 -33.20 43.15 29.03
CA VAL A 6 -32.79 41.74 29.04
C VAL A 6 -31.40 41.64 28.41
N THR A 7 -30.38 41.57 29.26
CA THR A 7 -29.00 41.27 28.87
C THR A 7 -28.86 39.77 28.60
N GLY A 8 -29.07 39.38 27.34
CA GLY A 8 -28.76 38.03 26.88
C GLY A 8 -27.25 37.84 26.73
N PHE A 9 -26.65 37.04 27.63
CA PHE A 9 -25.27 36.58 27.47
C PHE A 9 -25.16 35.69 26.24
N ALA A 10 -24.52 36.17 25.18
CA ALA A 10 -24.09 35.31 24.08
C ALA A 10 -22.89 34.49 24.54
N LEU A 11 -23.12 33.23 24.97
CA LEU A 11 -22.04 32.26 25.06
C LEU A 11 -21.52 32.01 23.63
N LEU A 12 -20.37 32.61 23.32
CA LEU A 12 -19.53 32.16 22.21
C LEU A 12 -18.97 30.78 22.57
N CYS A 13 -19.76 29.75 22.35
CA CYS A 13 -19.25 28.41 22.12
C CYS A 13 -18.48 28.43 20.79
N LEU A 14 -17.22 28.87 20.84
CA LEU A 14 -16.23 28.58 19.83
C LEU A 14 -15.97 27.08 19.86
N GLY A 15 -16.86 26.33 19.22
CA GLY A 15 -16.59 24.95 18.85
C GLY A 15 -15.37 24.95 17.95
N VAL A 16 -14.26 24.40 18.44
CA VAL A 16 -13.12 24.06 17.61
C VAL A 16 -13.64 23.01 16.63
N TYR A 17 -13.80 23.39 15.36
CA TYR A 17 -14.05 22.43 14.30
C TYR A 17 -12.77 21.59 14.16
N ASP A 18 -12.86 20.28 14.47
CA ASP A 18 -11.81 19.31 14.19
C ASP A 18 -11.62 19.18 12.67
N ASN A 19 -10.83 20.09 12.10
CA ASN A 19 -10.57 20.23 10.67
C ASN A 19 -9.49 19.27 10.14
N TYR A 20 -9.18 18.20 10.89
CA TYR A 20 -8.01 17.35 10.71
C TYR A 20 -8.41 15.88 10.43
N GLY A 21 -7.61 15.17 9.62
CA GLY A 21 -7.86 13.77 9.23
C GLY A 21 -8.85 13.59 8.06
N GLN A 22 -9.49 12.42 7.95
CA GLN A 22 -10.47 12.09 6.89
C GLN A 22 -11.82 12.81 7.07
N THR A 23 -11.80 14.15 7.04
CA THR A 23 -12.97 15.02 7.08
C THR A 23 -13.95 14.73 5.94
N ILE A 24 -15.20 15.20 6.06
CA ILE A 24 -16.21 15.04 4.98
C ILE A 24 -15.76 15.74 3.69
N SER A 25 -15.07 16.88 3.78
CA SER A 25 -14.49 17.59 2.63
C SER A 25 -13.35 16.81 2.00
N THR A 26 -12.36 16.33 2.78
CA THR A 26 -11.27 15.47 2.29
C THR A 26 -11.82 14.21 1.60
N ARG A 27 -12.77 13.51 2.23
CA ARG A 27 -13.41 12.32 1.64
C ARG A 27 -14.15 12.66 0.36
N SER A 28 -14.78 13.84 0.27
CA SER A 28 -15.47 14.28 -0.96
C SER A 28 -14.50 14.67 -2.07
N ALA A 29 -13.37 15.27 -1.75
CA ALA A 29 -12.30 15.62 -2.70
C ALA A 29 -11.58 14.37 -3.25
N VAL A 30 -11.34 13.35 -2.40
CA VAL A 30 -10.88 12.03 -2.86
C VAL A 30 -11.91 11.41 -3.81
N ARG A 31 -13.19 11.39 -3.41
CA ARG A 31 -14.28 10.78 -4.21
C ARG A 31 -14.49 11.46 -5.57
N SER A 32 -14.25 12.76 -5.71
CA SER A 32 -14.40 13.46 -6.99
C SER A 32 -13.29 13.15 -8.00
N THR A 33 -12.21 12.47 -7.59
CA THR A 33 -11.19 11.95 -8.52
C THR A 33 -11.60 10.61 -9.18
N TYR A 34 -12.66 9.98 -8.72
CA TYR A 34 -13.07 8.64 -9.15
C TYR A 34 -14.23 8.66 -10.16
N ASP A 35 -14.16 7.78 -11.16
CA ASP A 35 -15.32 7.41 -11.99
C ASP A 35 -16.23 6.45 -11.20
N LEU A 36 -17.05 7.03 -10.31
CA LEU A 36 -17.93 6.28 -9.42
C LEU A 36 -18.99 5.44 -10.18
N ASP A 37 -19.40 5.87 -11.38
CA ASP A 37 -20.37 5.13 -12.19
C ASP A 37 -19.74 3.90 -12.86
N LYS A 38 -18.52 4.03 -13.39
CA LYS A 38 -17.73 2.87 -13.85
C LYS A 38 -17.43 1.93 -12.68
N ALA A 39 -16.92 2.45 -11.57
CA ALA A 39 -16.59 1.63 -10.40
C ALA A 39 -17.81 0.85 -9.89
N THR A 40 -18.97 1.53 -9.74
CA THR A 40 -20.23 0.88 -9.33
C THR A 40 -20.68 -0.20 -10.30
N ARG A 41 -20.61 0.04 -11.62
CA ARG A 41 -20.97 -0.96 -12.64
C ARG A 41 -20.06 -2.19 -12.59
N GLU A 42 -18.74 -1.97 -12.54
CA GLU A 42 -17.77 -3.06 -12.47
C GLU A 42 -17.95 -3.88 -11.17
N ILE A 43 -17.94 -3.24 -10.01
CA ILE A 43 -18.06 -3.92 -8.70
C ILE A 43 -19.36 -4.73 -8.61
N ASN A 44 -20.48 -4.20 -9.09
CA ASN A 44 -21.75 -4.94 -9.10
C ASN A 44 -21.72 -6.17 -10.03
N ALA A 45 -21.07 -6.07 -11.20
CA ALA A 45 -20.91 -7.20 -12.12
C ALA A 45 -20.07 -8.33 -11.50
N TYR A 46 -18.94 -8.01 -10.87
CA TYR A 46 -18.08 -9.01 -10.21
C TYR A 46 -18.70 -9.57 -8.93
N THR A 47 -19.40 -8.74 -8.14
CA THR A 47 -20.14 -9.22 -6.97
C THR A 47 -21.20 -10.25 -7.35
N ARG A 48 -21.91 -10.04 -8.46
CA ARG A 48 -22.87 -11.03 -8.99
C ARG A 48 -22.19 -12.34 -9.39
N LYS A 49 -21.03 -12.27 -10.07
CA LYS A 49 -20.23 -13.46 -10.42
C LYS A 49 -19.78 -14.23 -9.17
N ALA A 50 -19.21 -13.54 -8.19
CA ALA A 50 -18.74 -14.14 -6.93
C ALA A 50 -19.90 -14.75 -6.12
N THR A 51 -21.06 -14.08 -6.06
CA THR A 51 -22.26 -14.60 -5.39
C THR A 51 -22.74 -15.91 -6.04
N LEU A 52 -22.82 -15.96 -7.38
CA LEU A 52 -23.23 -17.17 -8.10
C LEU A 52 -22.23 -18.31 -7.91
N ASN A 53 -20.92 -18.03 -7.94
CA ASN A 53 -19.90 -19.05 -7.71
C ASN A 53 -19.90 -19.58 -6.27
N LYS A 54 -20.16 -18.73 -5.26
CA LYS A 54 -20.36 -19.18 -3.88
C LYS A 54 -21.61 -20.07 -3.76
N GLN A 55 -22.71 -19.74 -4.44
CA GLN A 55 -23.91 -20.60 -4.46
C GLN A 55 -23.64 -21.97 -5.11
N GLU A 56 -22.91 -21.98 -6.23
CA GLU A 56 -22.48 -23.21 -6.91
C GLU A 56 -21.60 -24.08 -6.00
N ALA A 57 -20.65 -23.46 -5.27
CA ALA A 57 -19.81 -24.13 -4.30
C ALA A 57 -20.62 -24.81 -3.18
N PHE A 58 -21.63 -24.12 -2.62
CA PHE A 58 -22.49 -24.68 -1.57
C PHE A 58 -23.26 -25.91 -2.07
N LEU A 59 -23.86 -25.83 -3.26
CA LEU A 59 -24.57 -26.95 -3.87
C LEU A 59 -23.65 -28.16 -4.13
N GLU A 60 -22.38 -27.92 -4.47
CA GLU A 60 -21.41 -28.99 -4.68
C GLU A 60 -20.88 -29.57 -3.37
N ALA A 61 -20.66 -28.75 -2.33
CA ALA A 61 -20.31 -29.21 -1.00
C ALA A 61 -21.40 -30.11 -0.39
N GLU A 62 -22.68 -29.74 -0.58
CA GLU A 62 -23.83 -30.57 -0.17
C GLU A 62 -23.82 -31.94 -0.87
N LYS A 63 -23.61 -32.00 -2.19
CA LYS A 63 -23.50 -33.27 -2.94
C LYS A 63 -22.38 -34.17 -2.44
N ARG A 64 -21.26 -33.57 -2.00
CA ARG A 64 -20.07 -34.28 -1.51
C ARG A 64 -20.09 -34.54 0.01
N ASN A 65 -21.13 -34.10 0.72
CA ASN A 65 -21.23 -34.16 2.18
C ASN A 65 -20.03 -33.48 2.89
N LEU A 66 -19.56 -32.36 2.33
CA LEU A 66 -18.44 -31.57 2.87
C LEU A 66 -18.97 -30.40 3.72
N PRO A 67 -18.28 -30.03 4.82
CA PRO A 67 -18.69 -28.90 5.65
C PRO A 67 -18.63 -27.60 4.85
N THR A 68 -19.66 -26.75 4.95
CA THR A 68 -19.68 -25.40 4.34
C THR A 68 -19.09 -24.32 5.25
N SER A 69 -18.93 -24.62 6.54
CA SER A 69 -18.18 -23.81 7.51
C SER A 69 -17.77 -24.66 8.70
N GLY A 70 -16.77 -24.21 9.47
CA GLY A 70 -16.29 -24.97 10.61
C GLY A 70 -15.15 -24.30 11.35
N ILE A 71 -14.51 -25.07 12.23
CA ILE A 71 -13.24 -24.72 12.86
C ILE A 71 -12.31 -25.91 12.66
N ASN A 72 -11.12 -25.64 12.10
CA ASN A 72 -10.06 -26.64 11.97
C ASN A 72 -9.41 -26.94 13.34
N ALA A 73 -8.62 -28.00 13.47
CA ALA A 73 -7.93 -28.35 14.72
C ALA A 73 -6.97 -27.26 15.20
N ARG A 74 -6.38 -26.46 14.29
CA ARG A 74 -5.61 -25.24 14.64
C ARG A 74 -6.46 -24.13 15.26
N GLY A 75 -7.78 -24.30 15.32
CA GLY A 75 -8.69 -23.40 16.01
C GLY A 75 -9.07 -22.15 15.20
N ASN A 76 -8.76 -22.12 13.91
CA ASN A 76 -9.16 -21.08 12.98
C ASN A 76 -10.58 -21.34 12.47
N TYR A 77 -11.38 -20.28 12.28
CA TYR A 77 -12.69 -20.41 11.63
C TYR A 77 -12.52 -20.44 10.12
N PHE A 78 -13.23 -21.35 9.45
CA PHE A 78 -13.29 -21.40 7.99
C PHE A 78 -14.73 -21.38 7.46
N GLU A 79 -14.92 -20.82 6.26
CA GLU A 79 -16.18 -20.78 5.52
C GLU A 79 -15.95 -20.99 4.03
N LEU A 80 -16.83 -21.76 3.39
CA LEU A 80 -16.83 -21.97 1.95
C LEU A 80 -17.09 -20.65 1.22
N SER A 81 -16.27 -20.38 0.21
CA SER A 81 -16.19 -19.08 -0.47
C SER A 81 -16.44 -19.18 -1.97
N GLY A 82 -16.04 -20.27 -2.61
CA GLY A 82 -16.17 -20.45 -4.06
C GLY A 82 -15.75 -21.84 -4.54
N ILE A 83 -15.78 -22.03 -5.86
CA ILE A 83 -15.44 -23.28 -6.54
C ILE A 83 -14.74 -22.99 -7.87
N ASP A 84 -13.74 -23.80 -8.24
CA ASP A 84 -13.06 -23.70 -9.53
C ASP A 84 -13.79 -24.46 -10.65
N LYS A 85 -13.39 -24.21 -11.91
CA LYS A 85 -13.96 -24.87 -13.11
C LYS A 85 -13.79 -26.40 -13.17
N ASN A 86 -12.93 -26.96 -12.32
CA ASN A 86 -12.67 -28.40 -12.19
C ASN A 86 -13.43 -29.01 -11.00
N GLY A 87 -14.21 -28.20 -10.27
CA GLY A 87 -14.97 -28.62 -9.10
C GLY A 87 -14.18 -28.57 -7.78
N VAL A 88 -13.04 -27.88 -7.70
CA VAL A 88 -12.27 -27.73 -6.45
C VAL A 88 -12.89 -26.65 -5.57
N LEU A 89 -13.22 -26.96 -4.32
CA LEU A 89 -13.85 -26.04 -3.39
C LEU A 89 -12.82 -25.16 -2.66
N PHE A 90 -13.12 -23.87 -2.49
CA PHE A 90 -12.26 -22.90 -1.80
C PHE A 90 -12.88 -22.40 -0.51
N TYR A 91 -12.12 -22.50 0.59
CA TYR A 91 -12.52 -22.09 1.94
C TYR A 91 -11.71 -20.89 2.42
N LYS A 92 -12.35 -19.79 2.80
CA LYS A 92 -11.67 -18.69 3.52
C LYS A 92 -11.46 -19.09 4.97
N SER A 93 -10.31 -18.73 5.54
CA SER A 93 -10.02 -18.92 6.96
C SER A 93 -9.38 -17.68 7.59
N THR A 94 -9.64 -17.48 8.89
CA THR A 94 -8.93 -16.53 9.75
C THR A 94 -7.54 -17.05 10.11
N LEU A 95 -6.54 -16.19 10.30
CA LEU A 95 -5.19 -16.57 10.79
C LEU A 95 -5.03 -16.03 12.25
N ASN A 96 -3.83 -15.64 12.76
CA ASN A 96 -3.69 -14.96 14.09
C ASN A 96 -2.48 -13.95 14.18
N TYR A 97 -1.86 -13.62 15.36
CA TYR A 97 -1.29 -12.27 15.66
C TYR A 97 0.23 -12.06 15.93
N GLY A 98 0.91 -10.89 16.05
CA GLY A 98 0.59 -9.44 15.83
C GLY A 98 1.73 -8.39 16.09
N SER A 99 1.44 -7.07 16.14
CA SER A 99 2.19 -5.95 15.49
C SER A 99 3.27 -5.01 16.14
N ARG A 100 3.07 -4.39 17.33
CA ARG A 100 3.42 -2.94 17.50
C ARG A 100 4.88 -2.49 17.64
N LEU A 101 5.70 -3.19 18.44
CA LEU A 101 7.05 -2.70 18.80
C LEU A 101 7.97 -2.65 17.57
N THR A 102 7.96 -3.75 16.83
CA THR A 102 8.70 -3.99 15.59
C THR A 102 8.37 -2.99 14.48
N ALA A 103 7.14 -2.47 14.41
CA ALA A 103 6.76 -1.44 13.44
C ALA A 103 7.36 -0.04 13.74
N LYS A 104 8.17 0.11 14.81
CA LYS A 104 8.80 1.37 15.26
C LYS A 104 7.85 2.54 15.56
N VAL A 105 6.55 2.26 15.72
CA VAL A 105 5.49 3.27 15.95
C VAL A 105 5.70 4.10 17.23
N ILE A 106 6.40 3.58 18.24
CA ILE A 106 6.77 4.36 19.44
C ILE A 106 7.62 5.59 19.07
N GLY A 107 8.43 5.52 18.00
CA GLY A 107 9.22 6.64 17.50
C GLY A 107 8.41 7.81 16.95
N ILE A 108 7.15 7.57 16.55
CA ILE A 108 6.23 8.59 16.01
C ILE A 108 5.53 9.39 17.13
N LYS A 109 5.53 8.89 18.38
CA LYS A 109 4.84 9.53 19.52
C LYS A 109 5.57 10.76 20.10
N LYS A 110 6.21 11.54 19.24
CA LYS A 110 6.77 12.87 19.52
C LYS A 110 6.20 13.86 18.50
N GLU A 111 6.43 15.15 18.69
CA GLU A 111 5.96 16.19 17.78
C GLU A 111 6.65 16.07 16.39
N VAL A 112 5.95 15.55 15.38
CA VAL A 112 6.55 15.15 14.08
C VAL A 112 6.48 16.24 13.00
N GLY A 113 7.03 17.42 13.28
CA GLY A 113 7.24 18.50 12.30
C GLY A 113 5.96 19.11 11.66
N VAL A 114 4.80 18.70 12.15
CA VAL A 114 3.46 19.27 11.86
C VAL A 114 2.79 19.81 13.14
N ASN A 115 3.56 19.96 14.23
CA ASN A 115 3.11 20.38 15.57
C ASN A 115 1.96 19.52 16.15
N GLN A 116 1.95 18.22 15.82
CA GLN A 116 0.91 17.28 16.22
C GLN A 116 1.50 15.88 16.42
N TYR A 117 0.85 15.08 17.27
CA TYR A 117 1.10 13.64 17.40
C TYR A 117 0.24 12.89 16.38
N LEU A 118 0.80 11.86 15.72
CA LEU A 118 0.01 10.97 14.87
C LEU A 118 -0.52 9.81 15.72
N GLU A 119 -1.79 9.86 16.06
CA GLU A 119 -2.50 8.78 16.76
C GLU A 119 -3.79 8.34 16.05
N GLY A 120 -4.05 8.87 14.85
CA GLY A 120 -5.18 8.54 13.99
C GLY A 120 -6.37 9.50 14.11
N GLU A 121 -6.20 10.71 14.66
CA GLU A 121 -7.27 11.69 14.82
C GLU A 121 -7.99 11.97 13.49
N GLY A 122 -9.32 11.89 13.52
CA GLY A 122 -10.16 12.11 12.33
C GLY A 122 -10.05 11.03 11.25
N MET A 123 -9.17 10.04 11.39
CA MET A 123 -9.01 8.95 10.42
C MET A 123 -10.06 7.86 10.57
N THR A 124 -10.33 7.14 9.48
CA THR A 124 -11.15 5.91 9.49
C THR A 124 -10.42 4.81 8.73
N VAL A 125 -10.32 3.63 9.34
CA VAL A 125 -9.75 2.41 8.74
C VAL A 125 -10.82 1.34 8.55
N GLY A 126 -10.73 0.57 7.47
CA GLY A 126 -11.61 -0.58 7.23
C GLY A 126 -11.05 -1.88 7.78
N ILE A 127 -11.91 -2.77 8.26
CA ILE A 127 -11.59 -4.20 8.44
C ILE A 127 -12.65 -5.06 7.75
N ILE A 128 -12.17 -6.02 6.98
CA ILE A 128 -12.97 -7.17 6.55
C ILE A 128 -12.37 -8.42 7.21
N ASP A 129 -13.22 -9.28 7.78
CA ASP A 129 -12.78 -10.43 8.57
C ASP A 129 -13.80 -11.59 8.51
N GLY A 130 -13.70 -12.64 9.33
CA GLY A 130 -14.67 -13.74 9.37
C GLY A 130 -16.08 -13.29 9.79
N LEU A 131 -16.18 -12.38 10.76
CA LEU A 131 -17.41 -11.72 11.18
C LEU A 131 -17.13 -10.26 11.58
N PRO A 132 -18.14 -9.37 11.66
CA PRO A 132 -17.94 -8.05 12.26
C PRO A 132 -17.51 -8.20 13.74
N LEU A 133 -16.66 -7.29 14.21
CA LEU A 133 -16.01 -7.39 15.53
C LEU A 133 -16.89 -6.97 16.72
N LEU A 134 -16.42 -7.19 17.97
CA LEU A 134 -17.07 -6.67 19.18
C LEU A 134 -16.82 -5.16 19.34
N ASP A 135 -17.73 -4.36 18.80
CA ASP A 135 -17.73 -2.89 18.82
C ASP A 135 -17.81 -2.29 20.24
N THR A 136 -18.35 -3.02 21.21
CA THR A 136 -18.52 -2.56 22.60
C THR A 136 -17.31 -2.81 23.51
N HIS A 137 -16.23 -3.43 23.01
CA HIS A 137 -15.01 -3.66 23.78
C HIS A 137 -14.37 -2.34 24.25
N GLN A 138 -13.82 -2.29 25.46
CA GLN A 138 -13.30 -1.06 26.08
C GLN A 138 -12.12 -0.42 25.33
N GLU A 139 -11.40 -1.22 24.55
CA GLU A 139 -10.36 -0.73 23.63
C GLU A 139 -10.91 0.09 22.46
N PHE A 140 -12.22 0.04 22.18
CA PHE A 140 -12.84 0.84 21.13
C PHE A 140 -13.49 2.12 21.64
N TYR A 141 -13.45 2.39 22.95
CA TYR A 141 -13.97 3.63 23.50
C TYR A 141 -13.21 4.86 22.98
N THR A 142 -13.89 5.99 22.96
CA THR A 142 -13.35 7.27 22.47
C THR A 142 -12.27 7.79 23.43
N THR A 143 -12.50 7.67 24.73
CA THR A 143 -11.49 7.85 25.79
C THR A 143 -11.78 6.90 26.94
N THR A 144 -10.93 6.85 27.96
CA THR A 144 -11.19 6.08 29.20
C THR A 144 -12.38 6.62 30.00
N SER A 145 -12.82 7.86 29.75
CA SER A 145 -13.98 8.51 30.38
C SER A 145 -15.21 8.60 29.46
N ASN A 146 -15.04 8.49 28.14
CA ASN A 146 -16.11 8.47 27.14
C ASN A 146 -16.20 7.09 26.48
N THR A 147 -17.12 6.26 27.00
CA THR A 147 -17.35 4.88 26.55
C THR A 147 -18.11 4.76 25.23
N THR A 148 -18.28 5.86 24.48
CA THR A 148 -18.80 5.80 23.11
C THR A 148 -17.80 5.08 22.21
N SER A 149 -18.24 4.06 21.47
CA SER A 149 -17.36 3.32 20.57
C SER A 149 -16.96 4.15 19.34
N ARG A 150 -15.69 4.01 18.94
CA ARG A 150 -15.12 4.47 17.67
C ARG A 150 -15.32 3.48 16.52
N VAL A 151 -15.93 2.32 16.80
CA VAL A 151 -16.24 1.29 15.80
C VAL A 151 -17.67 1.45 15.29
N THR A 152 -17.81 1.37 13.97
CA THR A 152 -19.10 1.20 13.29
C THR A 152 -19.16 -0.21 12.69
N LEU A 153 -20.17 -0.99 13.06
CA LEU A 153 -20.47 -2.23 12.34
C LEU A 153 -21.14 -1.88 11.01
N GLY A 154 -20.50 -2.24 9.90
CA GLY A 154 -20.99 -1.94 8.55
C GLY A 154 -22.13 -2.87 8.08
N GLU A 155 -22.42 -3.92 8.85
CA GLU A 155 -23.53 -4.85 8.65
C GLU A 155 -23.93 -5.51 9.99
N SER A 156 -25.09 -6.17 9.99
CA SER A 156 -25.56 -6.94 11.16
C SER A 156 -24.68 -8.15 11.45
N VAL A 157 -24.42 -8.40 12.74
CA VAL A 157 -23.77 -9.63 13.21
C VAL A 157 -24.78 -10.79 13.14
N PRO A 158 -24.44 -11.94 12.52
CA PRO A 158 -25.31 -13.13 12.55
C PRO A 158 -25.56 -13.61 13.98
N THR A 159 -26.80 -14.00 14.29
CA THR A 159 -27.15 -14.56 15.60
C THR A 159 -26.56 -15.96 15.80
N LEU A 160 -26.33 -16.33 17.07
CA LEU A 160 -25.85 -17.65 17.50
C LEU A 160 -26.80 -18.82 17.17
N THR A 161 -27.98 -18.55 16.61
CA THR A 161 -28.90 -19.55 16.04
C THR A 161 -28.58 -19.91 14.59
N THR A 162 -27.89 -19.01 13.89
CA THR A 162 -27.58 -19.10 12.44
C THR A 162 -26.13 -19.57 12.20
N TYR A 163 -25.30 -19.48 13.23
CA TYR A 163 -23.90 -19.91 13.25
C TYR A 163 -23.69 -20.91 14.39
N ASN A 164 -22.83 -21.92 14.20
CA ASN A 164 -22.41 -22.74 15.32
C ASN A 164 -21.63 -21.87 16.34
N ALA A 165 -21.91 -22.05 17.63
CA ALA A 165 -21.42 -21.13 18.67
C ALA A 165 -19.89 -21.02 18.71
N LYS A 166 -19.17 -22.13 18.49
CA LYS A 166 -17.70 -22.17 18.47
C LYS A 166 -17.15 -21.29 17.33
N GLY A 167 -17.72 -21.44 16.12
CA GLY A 167 -17.41 -20.65 14.92
C GLY A 167 -17.60 -19.16 15.17
N HIS A 168 -18.81 -18.76 15.57
CA HIS A 168 -19.14 -17.36 15.89
C HIS A 168 -18.12 -16.73 16.85
N GLN A 169 -17.75 -17.44 17.93
CA GLN A 169 -16.76 -16.94 18.88
C GLN A 169 -15.39 -16.73 18.24
N LYS A 170 -14.89 -17.70 17.47
CA LYS A 170 -13.57 -17.61 16.84
C LYS A 170 -13.50 -16.49 15.80
N SER A 171 -14.46 -16.40 14.87
CA SER A 171 -14.48 -15.35 13.84
C SER A 171 -14.59 -13.96 14.47
N ARG A 172 -15.50 -13.78 15.45
CA ARG A 172 -15.71 -12.49 16.11
C ARG A 172 -14.53 -12.12 17.02
N SER A 173 -13.87 -13.09 17.66
CA SER A 173 -12.66 -12.83 18.46
C SER A 173 -11.46 -12.48 17.61
N HIS A 174 -11.28 -13.14 16.46
CA HIS A 174 -10.24 -12.81 15.50
C HIS A 174 -10.42 -11.37 14.99
N ALA A 175 -11.62 -11.03 14.48
CA ALA A 175 -11.93 -9.67 14.03
C ALA A 175 -11.76 -8.60 15.13
N THR A 176 -12.13 -8.92 16.38
CA THR A 176 -11.95 -8.05 17.56
C THR A 176 -10.48 -7.80 17.84
N HIS A 177 -9.66 -8.83 17.75
CA HIS A 177 -8.23 -8.75 17.96
C HIS A 177 -7.53 -7.94 16.86
N VAL A 178 -7.77 -8.28 15.58
CA VAL A 178 -7.25 -7.56 14.41
C VAL A 178 -7.65 -6.08 14.46
N GLY A 179 -8.92 -5.78 14.77
CA GLY A 179 -9.40 -4.41 14.87
C GLY A 179 -8.75 -3.61 15.99
N ALA A 180 -8.62 -4.19 17.19
CA ALA A 180 -7.94 -3.52 18.31
C ALA A 180 -6.43 -3.39 18.08
N THR A 181 -5.81 -4.29 17.31
CA THR A 181 -4.42 -4.15 16.88
C THR A 181 -4.20 -2.88 16.05
N MET A 182 -5.18 -2.49 15.22
CA MET A 182 -5.18 -1.19 14.54
C MET A 182 -5.52 -0.03 15.46
N VAL A 183 -6.68 -0.05 16.12
CA VAL A 183 -7.28 1.16 16.73
C VAL A 183 -7.53 1.10 18.24
N GLY A 184 -7.00 0.11 18.95
CA GLY A 184 -7.18 -0.04 20.39
C GLY A 184 -6.72 1.20 21.16
N LEU A 185 -7.57 1.71 22.04
CA LEU A 185 -7.35 2.94 22.81
C LEU A 185 -6.07 2.88 23.65
N GLY A 186 -5.77 1.70 24.19
CA GLY A 186 -4.78 1.50 25.24
C GLY A 186 -5.38 1.52 26.63
N TYR A 187 -6.62 1.04 26.79
CA TYR A 187 -7.21 0.84 28.12
C TYR A 187 -6.36 -0.15 28.93
N ASN A 188 -5.88 -1.20 28.27
CA ASN A 188 -4.67 -1.92 28.63
C ASN A 188 -3.51 -1.36 27.79
N GLN A 189 -2.54 -0.72 28.43
CA GLN A 189 -1.41 -0.06 27.75
C GLN A 189 -0.60 -0.99 26.83
N LYS A 190 -0.50 -2.28 27.18
CA LYS A 190 0.18 -3.31 26.36
C LYS A 190 -0.62 -3.72 25.11
N ALA A 191 -1.93 -3.46 25.11
CA ALA A 191 -2.88 -3.79 24.05
C ALA A 191 -3.39 -2.58 23.26
N GLN A 192 -2.86 -1.38 23.53
CA GLN A 192 -3.10 -0.19 22.70
C GLN A 192 -2.78 -0.52 21.24
N GLY A 193 -3.55 -0.02 20.27
CA GLY A 193 -3.33 -0.21 18.83
C GLY A 193 -2.29 0.72 18.22
N ILE A 194 -2.04 0.56 16.93
CA ILE A 194 -1.12 1.41 16.16
C ILE A 194 -1.64 2.86 16.08
N ALA A 195 -2.90 3.06 15.71
CA ALA A 195 -3.59 4.33 15.56
C ALA A 195 -4.74 4.45 16.60
N PRO A 196 -4.42 4.68 17.89
CA PRO A 196 -5.33 4.48 19.01
C PRO A 196 -6.51 5.46 19.08
N LYS A 197 -6.57 6.49 18.24
CA LYS A 197 -7.67 7.45 18.13
C LYS A 197 -8.46 7.38 16.82
N ALA A 198 -8.01 6.56 15.86
CA ALA A 198 -8.75 6.33 14.61
C ALA A 198 -10.12 5.69 14.83
N LYS A 199 -11.04 5.93 13.91
CA LYS A 199 -12.32 5.20 13.80
C LYS A 199 -12.13 3.95 12.96
N LEU A 200 -13.01 2.97 13.14
CA LEU A 200 -12.95 1.71 12.38
C LEU A 200 -14.33 1.32 11.86
N VAL A 201 -14.41 0.82 10.62
CA VAL A 201 -15.62 0.21 10.06
C VAL A 201 -15.40 -1.28 9.85
N SER A 202 -16.27 -2.13 10.40
CA SER A 202 -16.10 -3.59 10.43
C SER A 202 -17.15 -4.35 9.62
N TYR A 203 -16.70 -5.29 8.80
CA TYR A 203 -17.53 -6.21 8.01
C TYR A 203 -17.00 -7.65 8.07
N SER A 204 -17.85 -8.63 7.78
CA SER A 204 -17.44 -9.98 7.37
C SER A 204 -16.95 -10.03 5.91
N TRP A 205 -16.25 -11.10 5.53
CA TRP A 205 -15.75 -11.38 4.17
C TRP A 205 -16.82 -11.70 3.13
N ASN A 206 -18.09 -11.76 3.52
CA ASN A 206 -19.18 -12.03 2.59
C ASN A 206 -19.37 -10.86 1.61
N ASN A 207 -19.09 -11.08 0.32
CA ASN A 207 -18.99 -10.02 -0.69
C ASN A 207 -17.93 -8.95 -0.35
N ASP A 208 -16.74 -9.39 0.05
CA ASP A 208 -15.58 -8.55 0.35
C ASP A 208 -15.27 -7.52 -0.75
N TYR A 209 -15.22 -7.89 -2.03
CA TYR A 209 -14.99 -6.91 -3.12
C TYR A 209 -16.00 -5.76 -3.14
N ARG A 210 -17.28 -6.06 -2.85
CA ARG A 210 -18.31 -5.03 -2.74
C ARG A 210 -18.04 -4.12 -1.55
N LYS A 211 -17.69 -4.69 -0.41
CA LYS A 211 -17.39 -3.97 0.83
C LYS A 211 -16.15 -3.10 0.70
N MET A 212 -15.08 -3.60 0.07
CA MET A 212 -13.92 -2.81 -0.34
C MET A 212 -14.34 -1.63 -1.19
N GLY A 213 -15.13 -1.89 -2.24
CA GLY A 213 -15.71 -0.85 -3.09
C GLY A 213 -16.55 0.18 -2.34
N GLN A 214 -17.36 -0.24 -1.37
CA GLN A 214 -18.17 0.65 -0.53
C GLN A 214 -17.30 1.51 0.40
N MET A 215 -16.23 0.94 0.99
CA MET A 215 -15.28 1.68 1.81
C MET A 215 -14.53 2.72 0.97
N ALA A 216 -13.95 2.30 -0.16
CA ALA A 216 -13.17 3.15 -1.05
C ALA A 216 -14.00 4.27 -1.70
N SER A 217 -15.18 3.95 -2.25
CA SER A 217 -16.14 4.96 -2.75
C SER A 217 -16.76 5.81 -1.65
N GLY A 218 -16.67 5.38 -0.39
CA GLY A 218 -16.96 6.18 0.80
C GLY A 218 -15.81 7.11 1.21
N GLY A 219 -14.62 6.99 0.61
CA GLY A 219 -13.42 7.78 0.95
C GLY A 219 -12.58 7.21 2.10
N ILE A 220 -12.77 5.94 2.48
CA ILE A 220 -11.82 5.24 3.37
C ILE A 220 -10.56 4.89 2.56
N LEU A 221 -9.40 5.18 3.13
CA LEU A 221 -8.11 5.11 2.43
C LEU A 221 -7.35 3.79 2.63
N VAL A 222 -7.59 3.09 3.74
CA VAL A 222 -6.85 1.87 4.10
C VAL A 222 -7.86 0.83 4.61
N SER A 223 -7.68 -0.43 4.23
CA SER A 223 -8.40 -1.53 4.87
C SER A 223 -7.56 -2.79 5.04
N ASN A 224 -7.86 -3.51 6.11
CA ASN A 224 -7.19 -4.73 6.50
C ASN A 224 -7.99 -5.98 6.12
N HIS A 225 -7.28 -7.00 5.63
CA HIS A 225 -7.81 -8.29 5.14
C HIS A 225 -7.02 -9.46 5.75
N SER A 226 -7.42 -9.86 6.95
CA SER A 226 -6.74 -10.89 7.76
C SER A 226 -7.33 -12.29 7.52
N TYR A 227 -7.43 -12.67 6.25
CA TYR A 227 -7.98 -13.94 5.80
C TYR A 227 -7.41 -14.32 4.42
N GLY A 228 -7.31 -15.63 4.17
CA GLY A 228 -6.87 -16.21 2.89
C GLY A 228 -7.54 -17.55 2.64
N TYR A 229 -7.18 -18.25 1.55
CA TYR A 229 -7.71 -19.59 1.31
C TYR A 229 -6.94 -20.68 2.05
N ASN A 230 -7.70 -21.54 2.74
CA ASN A 230 -7.19 -22.70 3.44
C ASN A 230 -7.01 -23.88 2.48
N TYR A 231 -5.80 -24.08 1.99
CA TYR A 231 -5.47 -25.19 1.08
C TYR A 231 -5.09 -26.48 1.81
N PHE A 232 -4.82 -26.40 3.12
CA PHE A 232 -4.34 -27.53 3.92
C PHE A 232 -5.40 -28.09 4.87
N ASP A 233 -5.26 -29.36 5.19
CA ASP A 233 -5.88 -29.99 6.34
C ASP A 233 -5.08 -29.71 7.63
N ASP A 234 -5.55 -30.24 8.75
CA ASP A 234 -4.91 -30.04 10.05
C ASP A 234 -3.53 -30.72 10.17
N TYR A 235 -3.27 -31.75 9.38
CA TYR A 235 -2.00 -32.49 9.35
C TYR A 235 -0.97 -31.87 8.37
N GLY A 236 -1.36 -30.85 7.61
CA GLY A 236 -0.49 -30.18 6.66
C GLY A 236 -0.44 -30.84 5.28
N TYR A 237 -1.42 -31.68 4.93
CA TYR A 237 -1.62 -32.16 3.56
C TYR A 237 -2.59 -31.26 2.81
N LEU A 238 -2.50 -31.20 1.49
CA LEU A 238 -3.46 -30.45 0.68
C LEU A 238 -4.85 -31.10 0.76
N ASN A 239 -5.88 -30.27 1.01
CA ASN A 239 -7.29 -30.68 1.01
C ASN A 239 -7.70 -31.34 -0.32
N GLU A 240 -7.08 -30.91 -1.42
CA GLU A 240 -7.20 -31.48 -2.76
C GLU A 240 -5.83 -31.41 -3.45
N PRO A 241 -5.22 -32.52 -3.92
CA PRO A 241 -3.88 -32.50 -4.54
C PRO A 241 -3.75 -31.54 -5.72
N SER A 242 -4.85 -31.25 -6.43
CA SER A 242 -4.85 -30.34 -7.57
C SER A 242 -4.74 -28.85 -7.20
N LEU A 243 -4.72 -28.51 -5.90
CA LEU A 243 -4.47 -27.15 -5.39
C LEU A 243 -3.02 -26.71 -5.54
N ILE A 244 -2.05 -27.63 -5.68
CA ILE A 244 -0.63 -27.30 -5.78
C ILE A 244 -0.33 -26.27 -6.89
N LYS A 245 -1.03 -26.38 -8.03
CA LYS A 245 -0.90 -25.47 -9.18
C LYS A 245 -1.38 -24.03 -8.91
N ASN A 246 -2.07 -23.79 -7.80
CA ASN A 246 -2.67 -22.51 -7.46
C ASN A 246 -1.79 -21.67 -6.50
N PHE A 247 -0.75 -22.26 -5.91
CA PHE A 247 0.28 -21.46 -5.24
C PHE A 247 1.02 -20.60 -6.26
N GLY A 248 1.35 -19.37 -5.85
CA GLY A 248 2.03 -18.36 -6.67
C GLY A 248 1.23 -17.86 -7.88
N ALA A 249 0.09 -18.48 -8.19
CA ALA A 249 -0.66 -18.26 -9.41
C ALA A 249 -1.61 -17.06 -9.28
N TYR A 250 -1.44 -16.08 -10.16
CA TYR A 250 -2.33 -14.92 -10.21
C TYR A 250 -3.75 -15.36 -10.60
N SER A 251 -4.68 -15.22 -9.65
CA SER A 251 -6.02 -15.80 -9.68
C SER A 251 -7.09 -14.75 -10.03
N GLU A 252 -8.33 -15.20 -10.24
CA GLU A 252 -9.49 -14.32 -10.32
C GLU A 252 -9.57 -13.37 -9.12
N HIS A 253 -9.28 -13.85 -7.91
CA HIS A 253 -9.37 -13.06 -6.69
C HIS A 253 -8.20 -12.08 -6.57
N SER A 254 -6.97 -12.48 -6.97
CA SER A 254 -5.83 -11.56 -7.10
C SER A 254 -6.20 -10.37 -8.01
N ARG A 255 -6.84 -10.68 -9.15
CA ARG A 255 -7.31 -9.68 -10.12
C ARG A 255 -8.41 -8.76 -9.57
N GLU A 256 -9.35 -9.26 -8.78
CA GLU A 256 -10.41 -8.41 -8.23
C GLU A 256 -9.89 -7.49 -7.10
N PHE A 257 -8.90 -7.91 -6.31
CA PHE A 257 -8.16 -7.00 -5.43
C PHE A 257 -7.44 -5.90 -6.23
N ASP A 258 -6.73 -6.27 -7.30
CA ASP A 258 -6.04 -5.32 -8.17
C ASP A 258 -7.01 -4.34 -8.84
N ARG A 259 -8.17 -4.82 -9.31
CA ARG A 259 -9.21 -3.99 -9.91
C ARG A 259 -9.75 -2.96 -8.93
N VAL A 260 -10.06 -3.34 -7.69
CA VAL A 260 -10.60 -2.40 -6.71
C VAL A 260 -9.55 -1.34 -6.35
N ALA A 261 -8.29 -1.72 -6.14
CA ALA A 261 -7.21 -0.76 -5.92
C ALA A 261 -7.00 0.18 -7.13
N TYR A 262 -7.08 -0.34 -8.36
CA TYR A 262 -6.94 0.45 -9.59
C TYR A 262 -8.13 1.41 -9.82
N LEU A 263 -9.35 1.01 -9.48
CA LEU A 263 -10.54 1.88 -9.56
C LEU A 263 -10.53 3.02 -8.53
N PHE A 264 -9.79 2.87 -7.43
CA PHE A 264 -9.74 3.82 -6.33
C PHE A 264 -8.30 4.16 -5.94
N ALA A 265 -7.65 5.05 -6.68
CA ALA A 265 -6.21 5.34 -6.58
C ALA A 265 -5.68 5.74 -5.18
N TYR A 266 -6.52 6.16 -4.23
CA TYR A 266 -6.11 6.47 -2.84
C TYR A 266 -6.41 5.34 -1.83
N TYR A 267 -6.97 4.23 -2.29
CA TYR A 267 -7.34 3.09 -1.46
C TYR A 267 -6.26 2.01 -1.49
N GLN A 268 -5.76 1.64 -0.31
CA GLN A 268 -4.75 0.60 -0.12
C GLN A 268 -5.33 -0.58 0.68
N PRO A 269 -5.63 -1.71 0.02
CA PRO A 269 -5.85 -2.98 0.70
C PRO A 269 -4.54 -3.51 1.28
N VAL A 270 -4.58 -4.01 2.51
CA VAL A 270 -3.48 -4.72 3.17
C VAL A 270 -3.96 -6.12 3.56
N ILE A 271 -3.21 -7.15 3.18
CA ILE A 271 -3.59 -8.56 3.22
C ILE A 271 -2.55 -9.34 4.02
N ALA A 272 -3.00 -10.32 4.81
CA ALA A 272 -2.11 -11.28 5.47
C ALA A 272 -1.54 -12.29 4.45
N ALA A 273 -0.23 -12.60 4.50
CA ALA A 273 0.41 -13.48 3.52
C ALA A 273 -0.10 -14.94 3.54
N GLY A 274 -0.50 -15.45 4.72
CA GLY A 274 -0.86 -16.85 4.94
C GLY A 274 -0.14 -17.44 6.15
N ASN A 275 -0.66 -18.55 6.68
CA ASN A 275 -0.11 -19.25 7.86
C ASN A 275 0.31 -20.70 7.51
N ASP A 276 0.70 -20.95 6.27
CA ASP A 276 0.96 -22.30 5.75
C ASP A 276 2.45 -22.61 5.52
N GLY A 277 3.34 -21.67 5.87
CA GLY A 277 4.78 -21.71 5.62
C GLY A 277 5.50 -22.99 6.03
N GLU A 278 5.03 -23.66 7.08
CA GLU A 278 5.61 -24.89 7.61
C GLU A 278 5.26 -26.15 6.78
N PHE A 279 4.25 -26.10 5.91
CA PHE A 279 3.86 -27.24 5.04
C PHE A 279 4.62 -27.29 3.72
N HIS A 280 5.56 -26.36 3.50
CA HIS A 280 6.39 -26.30 2.30
C HIS A 280 6.95 -27.67 1.89
N TYR A 281 7.54 -28.38 2.85
CA TYR A 281 8.12 -29.70 2.62
C TYR A 281 7.08 -30.75 2.22
N ASN A 282 5.87 -30.70 2.79
CA ASN A 282 4.77 -31.62 2.45
C ASN A 282 4.24 -31.40 1.02
N VAL A 283 4.35 -30.18 0.48
CA VAL A 283 3.93 -29.84 -0.89
C VAL A 283 5.03 -30.15 -1.91
N TYR A 284 6.28 -29.80 -1.60
CA TYR A 284 7.37 -29.70 -2.57
C TYR A 284 8.53 -30.69 -2.39
N SER A 285 8.41 -31.66 -1.47
CA SER A 285 9.35 -32.79 -1.33
C SER A 285 9.63 -33.48 -2.68
N GLY A 286 10.91 -33.58 -3.06
CA GLY A 286 11.36 -34.16 -4.32
C GLY A 286 11.28 -33.22 -5.55
N SER A 287 10.99 -31.93 -5.35
CA SER A 287 10.89 -30.94 -6.43
C SER A 287 12.03 -29.91 -6.39
N GLN A 288 12.15 -29.06 -7.43
CA GLN A 288 13.10 -27.94 -7.46
C GLN A 288 12.86 -26.90 -6.35
N LYS A 289 11.67 -26.92 -5.71
CA LYS A 289 11.33 -26.02 -4.61
C LYS A 289 11.73 -26.59 -3.24
N GLU A 290 12.04 -27.88 -3.09
CA GLU A 290 12.26 -28.54 -1.78
C GLU A 290 13.18 -27.77 -0.80
N ASN A 291 14.21 -27.08 -1.32
CA ASN A 291 15.19 -26.35 -0.51
C ASN A 291 15.00 -24.82 -0.45
N CYS A 292 14.00 -24.24 -1.13
CA CYS A 292 13.81 -22.79 -1.20
C CYS A 292 12.97 -22.20 -0.05
N ASN A 293 12.14 -23.02 0.60
CA ASN A 293 11.09 -22.57 1.51
C ASN A 293 10.24 -21.45 0.88
N CYS A 294 9.63 -21.75 -0.27
CA CYS A 294 9.04 -20.77 -1.17
C CYS A 294 7.72 -21.26 -1.79
N ASP A 295 6.97 -20.33 -2.38
CA ASP A 295 5.74 -20.55 -3.13
C ASP A 295 4.60 -21.22 -2.33
N LEU A 296 4.21 -20.57 -1.23
CA LEU A 296 3.05 -20.91 -0.40
C LEU A 296 2.02 -19.77 -0.29
N LEU A 297 2.22 -18.67 -1.03
CA LEU A 297 1.20 -17.65 -1.23
C LEU A 297 0.11 -18.18 -2.15
N ASN A 298 -1.15 -17.87 -1.82
CA ASN A 298 -2.29 -18.21 -2.65
C ASN A 298 -3.23 -17.01 -2.86
N ASP A 299 -3.92 -17.04 -3.99
CA ASP A 299 -5.12 -16.22 -4.22
C ASP A 299 -4.90 -14.70 -4.05
N SER A 300 -5.63 -14.02 -3.15
CA SER A 300 -5.49 -12.57 -2.94
C SER A 300 -4.07 -12.13 -2.54
N SER A 301 -3.28 -12.98 -1.88
CA SER A 301 -1.88 -12.72 -1.52
C SER A 301 -0.91 -12.70 -2.73
N VAL A 302 -1.41 -13.02 -3.93
CA VAL A 302 -0.67 -12.93 -5.21
C VAL A 302 -1.00 -11.64 -5.99
N SER A 303 -1.90 -10.78 -5.48
CA SER A 303 -2.28 -9.50 -6.12
C SER A 303 -1.12 -8.50 -6.22
N LYS A 304 -1.09 -7.65 -7.25
CA LYS A 304 -0.01 -6.68 -7.51
C LYS A 304 -0.17 -5.38 -6.72
N ASN A 305 -1.40 -4.95 -6.45
CA ASN A 305 -1.70 -3.62 -5.91
C ASN A 305 -1.99 -3.61 -4.41
N ALA A 306 -2.36 -4.76 -3.82
CA ALA A 306 -2.45 -4.88 -2.38
C ALA A 306 -1.06 -5.09 -1.76
N VAL A 307 -0.92 -4.68 -0.50
CA VAL A 307 0.27 -4.96 0.31
C VAL A 307 0.04 -6.24 1.09
N VAL A 308 0.90 -7.22 0.88
CA VAL A 308 0.84 -8.57 1.43
C VAL A 308 1.89 -8.66 2.52
N VAL A 309 1.49 -9.08 3.74
CA VAL A 309 2.32 -8.90 4.94
C VAL A 309 2.73 -10.23 5.57
N ALA A 310 4.05 -10.44 5.65
CA ALA A 310 4.70 -11.55 6.36
C ALA A 310 4.70 -11.33 7.88
N ALA A 311 4.82 -12.43 8.63
CA ALA A 311 4.90 -12.44 10.09
C ALA A 311 6.34 -12.69 10.56
N VAL A 312 6.81 -11.84 11.48
CA VAL A 312 8.09 -11.99 12.17
C VAL A 312 7.94 -11.99 13.69
N GLU A 313 8.97 -12.44 14.41
CA GLU A 313 9.06 -12.33 15.86
C GLU A 313 9.24 -10.86 16.34
N GLU A 314 9.31 -10.63 17.66
CA GLU A 314 9.51 -9.27 18.19
C GLU A 314 10.93 -8.74 17.96
N VAL A 315 11.08 -7.90 16.94
CA VAL A 315 12.23 -6.99 16.84
C VAL A 315 12.05 -5.84 17.85
N ALA A 316 12.57 -6.00 19.07
CA ALA A 316 12.49 -4.99 20.13
C ALA A 316 13.42 -3.78 19.88
N LYS A 317 14.58 -4.03 19.26
CA LYS A 317 15.50 -3.01 18.74
C LYS A 317 16.18 -3.58 17.49
N TYR A 318 15.98 -2.93 16.36
CA TYR A 318 16.69 -3.26 15.13
C TYR A 318 18.13 -2.71 15.16
N THR A 319 19.10 -3.57 14.88
CA THR A 319 20.52 -3.28 14.70
C THR A 319 21.09 -3.85 13.40
N GLY A 320 20.44 -4.87 12.83
CA GLY A 320 20.70 -5.37 11.48
C GLY A 320 19.73 -6.49 11.05
N PRO A 321 19.85 -7.00 9.82
CA PRO A 321 18.90 -7.98 9.26
C PRO A 321 18.74 -9.27 10.06
N SER A 322 19.80 -9.66 10.79
CA SER A 322 19.83 -10.84 11.67
C SER A 322 18.90 -10.75 12.88
N ASP A 323 18.43 -9.55 13.24
CA ASP A 323 17.46 -9.36 14.33
C ASP A 323 16.03 -9.75 13.89
N VAL A 324 15.80 -9.95 12.59
CA VAL A 324 14.49 -10.25 12.00
C VAL A 324 14.34 -11.75 11.79
N VAL A 325 13.55 -12.40 12.64
CA VAL A 325 13.24 -13.83 12.55
C VAL A 325 11.86 -14.03 11.93
N LEU A 326 11.78 -14.73 10.79
CA LEU A 326 10.52 -15.11 10.16
C LEU A 326 9.78 -16.12 11.05
N ALA A 327 8.48 -15.90 11.28
CA ALA A 327 7.66 -16.90 11.94
C ALA A 327 7.49 -18.12 11.00
N SER A 328 7.66 -19.35 11.52
CA SER A 328 7.70 -20.58 10.69
C SER A 328 6.47 -20.79 9.81
N PHE A 329 5.29 -20.40 10.30
CA PHE A 329 4.03 -20.47 9.56
C PHE A 329 3.88 -19.40 8.48
N SER A 330 4.68 -18.33 8.44
CA SER A 330 4.45 -17.21 7.51
C SER A 330 4.62 -17.68 6.06
N SER A 331 3.53 -17.76 5.30
CA SER A 331 3.57 -18.19 3.89
C SER A 331 4.51 -17.28 3.07
N GLN A 332 5.34 -17.92 2.26
CA GLN A 332 6.42 -17.26 1.51
C GLN A 332 6.10 -17.22 0.02
N GLY A 333 6.55 -16.18 -0.68
CA GLY A 333 6.50 -16.15 -2.15
C GLY A 333 7.68 -16.91 -2.76
N PRO A 334 8.16 -16.56 -3.97
CA PRO A 334 7.64 -15.49 -4.81
C PRO A 334 6.30 -15.91 -5.43
N THR A 335 5.77 -15.09 -6.33
CA THR A 335 4.71 -15.53 -7.24
C THR A 335 5.28 -16.37 -8.38
N ASN A 336 4.43 -17.03 -9.20
CA ASN A 336 4.88 -17.82 -10.35
C ASN A 336 5.57 -16.99 -11.45
N ASP A 337 5.29 -15.69 -11.50
CA ASP A 337 6.05 -14.72 -12.33
C ASP A 337 7.26 -14.10 -11.62
N PHE A 338 7.68 -14.62 -10.47
CA PHE A 338 8.84 -14.17 -9.69
C PHE A 338 8.74 -12.74 -9.14
N ARG A 339 7.52 -12.23 -8.90
CA ARG A 339 7.34 -10.97 -8.15
C ARG A 339 7.75 -11.16 -6.69
N ILE A 340 8.31 -10.10 -6.12
CA ILE A 340 8.64 -9.99 -4.70
C ILE A 340 7.32 -9.97 -3.93
N LYS A 341 7.00 -11.12 -3.31
CA LYS A 341 5.92 -11.26 -2.34
C LYS A 341 6.40 -12.17 -1.18
N PRO A 342 5.92 -11.98 0.06
CA PRO A 342 5.11 -10.84 0.55
C PRO A 342 5.82 -9.50 0.29
N ASP A 343 5.11 -8.36 0.30
CA ASP A 343 5.75 -7.07 -0.01
C ASP A 343 6.57 -6.55 1.18
N ILE A 344 6.16 -6.89 2.40
CA ILE A 344 6.74 -6.37 3.63
C ILE A 344 6.47 -7.37 4.77
N SER A 345 7.21 -7.26 5.85
CA SER A 345 6.97 -7.99 7.09
C SER A 345 6.65 -7.05 8.26
N ALA A 346 5.92 -7.58 9.23
CA ALA A 346 5.68 -6.95 10.51
C ALA A 346 5.56 -8.01 11.60
N LYS A 347 5.64 -7.61 12.87
CA LYS A 347 5.48 -8.58 13.97
C LYS A 347 4.17 -9.34 13.81
N GLY A 348 4.25 -10.65 13.97
CA GLY A 348 3.18 -11.61 13.73
C GLY A 348 3.26 -12.82 14.66
N VAL A 349 3.88 -12.66 15.84
CA VAL A 349 3.96 -13.64 16.95
C VAL A 349 3.67 -12.87 18.25
N ASP A 350 2.99 -13.39 19.27
CA ASP A 350 2.96 -12.81 20.64
C ASP A 350 2.66 -11.27 20.81
N VAL A 351 1.67 -10.66 20.13
CA VAL A 351 1.09 -9.32 20.44
C VAL A 351 -0.35 -9.24 20.97
N LEU A 352 -0.43 -8.85 22.24
CA LEU A 352 -1.64 -8.59 23.00
C LEU A 352 -2.61 -7.61 22.32
N SER A 353 -3.87 -8.02 22.22
CA SER A 353 -4.99 -7.15 21.82
C SER A 353 -6.31 -7.68 22.38
N ALA A 354 -7.41 -6.98 22.10
CA ALA A 354 -8.75 -7.33 22.54
C ALA A 354 -9.20 -8.72 22.04
N ALA A 355 -10.09 -9.37 22.77
CA ALA A 355 -10.65 -10.68 22.43
C ALA A 355 -12.17 -10.71 22.64
N TYR A 356 -12.81 -11.77 22.16
CA TYR A 356 -14.25 -12.00 22.32
C TYR A 356 -14.51 -13.42 22.82
N ARG A 357 -15.43 -13.54 23.77
CA ARG A 357 -16.04 -14.80 24.19
C ARG A 357 -17.55 -14.68 24.01
N ASN A 358 -18.22 -15.75 23.58
CA ASN A 358 -19.68 -15.77 23.59
C ASN A 358 -20.18 -15.54 25.02
N PRO A 359 -21.27 -14.77 25.22
CA PRO A 359 -21.86 -14.63 26.54
C PRO A 359 -22.37 -15.99 27.05
N SER A 360 -22.38 -16.16 28.37
CA SER A 360 -22.98 -17.31 29.04
C SER A 360 -24.03 -16.80 30.03
N PRO A 361 -25.34 -16.99 29.78
CA PRO A 361 -25.94 -17.71 28.64
C PRO A 361 -25.78 -16.97 27.29
N LEU A 362 -25.99 -17.68 26.17
CA LEU A 362 -25.76 -17.18 24.80
C LEU A 362 -26.58 -15.95 24.38
N TYR A 363 -27.60 -15.57 25.15
CA TYR A 363 -28.42 -14.37 24.98
C TYR A 363 -28.02 -13.21 25.92
N GLY A 364 -26.95 -13.37 26.70
CA GLY A 364 -26.42 -12.35 27.60
C GLY A 364 -25.61 -11.26 26.91
N VAL A 365 -25.10 -10.31 27.69
CA VAL A 365 -24.19 -9.25 27.21
C VAL A 365 -22.77 -9.81 27.14
N PRO A 366 -22.02 -9.63 26.03
CA PRO A 366 -20.62 -10.03 25.96
C PRO A 366 -19.72 -9.27 26.94
N GLU A 367 -18.66 -9.91 27.41
CA GLU A 367 -17.60 -9.25 28.19
C GLU A 367 -16.82 -8.27 27.30
N THR A 368 -16.60 -7.05 27.81
CA THR A 368 -16.01 -5.92 27.06
C THR A 368 -14.56 -5.63 27.43
N SER A 369 -13.90 -6.50 28.20
CA SER A 369 -12.56 -6.30 28.76
C SER A 369 -11.65 -7.54 28.63
N LEU A 370 -11.87 -8.35 27.59
CA LEU A 370 -11.13 -9.58 27.32
C LEU A 370 -9.91 -9.33 26.43
N TYR A 371 -8.81 -10.03 26.74
CA TYR A 371 -7.57 -10.03 25.96
C TYR A 371 -7.05 -11.47 25.85
N ALA A 372 -6.29 -11.78 24.80
CA ALA A 372 -5.77 -13.12 24.53
C ALA A 372 -4.35 -13.11 23.95
N TYR A 373 -3.68 -14.28 23.91
CA TYR A 373 -2.50 -14.56 23.08
C TYR A 373 -2.80 -15.50 21.88
N SER A 374 -2.16 -15.26 20.72
CA SER A 374 -2.31 -15.98 19.43
C SER A 374 -1.08 -15.75 18.51
N ASP A 375 -0.97 -16.37 17.32
CA ASP A 375 0.17 -16.18 16.37
C ASP A 375 -0.22 -16.21 14.87
N GLY A 376 0.36 -15.37 14.00
CA GLY A 376 0.02 -15.34 12.56
C GLY A 376 0.32 -14.06 11.76
N THR A 377 0.16 -14.16 10.43
CA THR A 377 0.18 -13.01 9.50
C THR A 377 -1.06 -12.12 9.61
N SER A 378 -2.18 -12.64 10.16
CA SER A 378 -3.41 -11.86 10.39
C SER A 378 -3.23 -10.64 11.28
N MET A 379 -2.22 -10.57 12.16
CA MET A 379 -1.97 -9.33 12.90
C MET A 379 -0.65 -8.63 12.58
N ALA A 380 0.14 -9.19 11.67
CA ALA A 380 1.14 -8.43 10.92
C ALA A 380 0.45 -7.45 9.95
N ALA A 381 -0.58 -7.89 9.22
CA ALA A 381 -1.38 -7.04 8.32
C ALA A 381 -1.98 -5.75 8.97
N PRO A 382 -2.63 -5.78 10.15
CA PRO A 382 -3.10 -4.59 10.85
C PRO A 382 -1.98 -3.75 11.46
N ALA A 383 -0.75 -4.28 11.61
CA ALA A 383 0.42 -3.44 11.88
C ALA A 383 0.58 -2.39 10.78
N VAL A 384 0.71 -2.90 9.55
CA VAL A 384 0.96 -2.10 8.34
C VAL A 384 -0.26 -1.25 8.01
N SER A 385 -1.48 -1.77 8.15
CA SER A 385 -2.71 -0.99 7.99
C SER A 385 -2.80 0.18 8.96
N GLY A 386 -2.37 -0.01 10.21
CA GLY A 386 -2.25 1.05 11.21
C GLY A 386 -1.20 2.09 10.82
N VAL A 387 -0.01 1.65 10.38
CA VAL A 387 1.08 2.55 9.95
C VAL A 387 0.65 3.39 8.76
N PHE A 388 0.02 2.78 7.75
CA PHE A 388 -0.55 3.50 6.61
C PHE A 388 -1.65 4.48 7.02
N THR A 389 -2.42 4.18 8.07
CA THR A 389 -3.40 5.13 8.62
C THR A 389 -2.73 6.37 9.21
N LEU A 390 -1.61 6.19 9.94
CA LEU A 390 -0.82 7.32 10.48
C LEU A 390 -0.08 8.10 9.38
N TRP A 391 0.44 7.42 8.35
CA TRP A 391 1.06 8.11 7.21
C TRP A 391 0.05 8.91 6.40
N GLN A 392 -1.19 8.42 6.23
CA GLN A 392 -2.26 9.18 5.60
C GLN A 392 -2.76 10.36 6.46
N GLU A 393 -2.74 10.21 7.79
CA GLU A 393 -3.02 11.32 8.72
C GLU A 393 -2.01 12.45 8.51
N TRP A 394 -0.72 12.11 8.56
CA TRP A 394 0.38 13.04 8.31
C TRP A 394 0.25 13.71 6.93
N ALA A 395 -0.04 12.93 5.88
CA ALA A 395 -0.18 13.42 4.52
C ALA A 395 -1.27 14.50 4.41
N ILE A 396 -2.44 14.24 5.01
CA ILE A 396 -3.54 15.19 5.03
C ILE A 396 -3.16 16.46 5.80
N HIS A 397 -2.49 16.33 6.95
CA HIS A 397 -2.09 17.48 7.79
C HIS A 397 -0.97 18.33 7.17
N ALA A 398 -0.06 17.70 6.41
CA ALA A 398 1.03 18.38 5.71
C ALA A 398 0.58 19.01 4.36
N SER A 399 -0.53 18.53 3.80
CA SER A 399 -1.03 18.96 2.49
C SER A 399 -1.79 20.29 2.56
N SER A 400 -1.42 21.26 1.72
CA SER A 400 -2.14 22.52 1.57
C SER A 400 -3.55 22.38 0.98
N THR A 401 -3.91 21.20 0.50
CA THR A 401 -5.24 20.86 -0.05
C THR A 401 -5.99 19.84 0.80
N ASN A 402 -5.46 19.45 1.97
CA ASN A 402 -5.97 18.36 2.82
C ASN A 402 -6.17 17.03 2.07
N MET A 403 -5.41 16.80 0.99
CA MET A 403 -5.46 15.59 0.20
C MET A 403 -4.50 14.52 0.77
N PRO A 404 -4.93 13.26 0.88
CA PRO A 404 -4.07 12.13 1.22
C PRO A 404 -3.15 11.74 0.07
N PHE A 405 -2.20 10.84 0.35
CA PHE A 405 -1.39 10.18 -0.64
C PHE A 405 -2.14 9.09 -1.40
N LYS A 406 -1.75 8.83 -2.65
CA LYS A 406 -2.20 7.66 -3.41
C LYS A 406 -1.67 6.36 -2.83
N SER A 407 -2.37 5.27 -3.14
CA SER A 407 -2.05 3.88 -2.81
C SER A 407 -0.60 3.53 -3.22
N ALA A 408 -0.20 3.91 -4.44
CA ALA A 408 1.17 3.77 -4.94
C ALA A 408 2.23 4.49 -4.08
N THR A 409 1.92 5.66 -3.50
CA THR A 409 2.86 6.41 -2.65
C THR A 409 3.08 5.74 -1.31
N LEU A 410 2.04 5.14 -0.71
CA LEU A 410 2.19 4.33 0.50
C LEU A 410 3.08 3.10 0.25
N ARG A 411 2.90 2.44 -0.90
CA ARG A 411 3.72 1.28 -1.32
C ARG A 411 5.17 1.66 -1.61
N ALA A 412 5.40 2.78 -2.30
CA ALA A 412 6.73 3.33 -2.48
C ALA A 412 7.37 3.63 -1.11
N LEU A 413 6.69 4.36 -0.22
CA LEU A 413 7.23 4.77 1.08
C LEU A 413 7.54 3.56 1.98
N MET A 414 6.69 2.54 1.96
CA MET A 414 6.90 1.25 2.61
C MET A 414 8.21 0.59 2.17
N ALA A 415 8.36 0.32 0.86
CA ALA A 415 9.55 -0.36 0.33
C ALA A 415 10.82 0.51 0.46
N HIS A 416 10.67 1.83 0.34
CA HIS A 416 11.76 2.79 0.48
C HIS A 416 12.36 2.77 1.89
N THR A 417 11.50 2.75 2.92
CA THR A 417 11.91 2.98 4.32
C THR A 417 12.00 1.71 5.17
N ALA A 418 11.67 0.55 4.62
CA ALA A 418 11.77 -0.73 5.30
C ALA A 418 13.18 -0.98 5.88
N ASP A 419 13.22 -1.54 7.10
CA ASP A 419 14.46 -2.07 7.67
C ASP A 419 14.78 -3.40 6.99
N GLU A 420 16.03 -3.59 6.55
CA GLU A 420 16.47 -4.79 5.83
C GLU A 420 16.28 -6.08 6.65
N ALA A 421 16.01 -7.19 5.97
CA ALA A 421 15.75 -8.49 6.61
C ALA A 421 16.36 -9.65 5.81
N GLY A 422 16.44 -10.83 6.42
CA GLY A 422 16.95 -12.02 5.74
C GLY A 422 18.48 -12.12 5.72
N ARG A 423 19.01 -12.92 4.78
CA ARG A 423 20.43 -13.36 4.75
C ARG A 423 21.31 -12.62 3.73
N ALA A 424 20.71 -11.88 2.82
CA ALA A 424 21.36 -11.12 1.75
C ALA A 424 20.84 -9.68 1.76
N ALA A 425 21.49 -8.80 1.01
CA ALA A 425 21.00 -7.43 0.81
C ALA A 425 19.98 -7.40 -0.33
N GLY A 426 18.99 -6.50 -0.22
CA GLY A 426 17.88 -6.42 -1.15
C GLY A 426 16.72 -7.35 -0.77
N PRO A 427 15.60 -7.25 -1.49
CA PRO A 427 14.35 -7.95 -1.17
C PRO A 427 14.49 -9.46 -1.30
N ASP A 428 13.72 -10.21 -0.50
CA ASP A 428 13.59 -11.65 -0.66
C ASP A 428 12.12 -12.11 -0.65
N HIS A 429 11.91 -13.40 -0.88
CA HIS A 429 10.58 -14.02 -0.94
C HIS A 429 10.00 -14.38 0.44
N LEU A 430 10.70 -14.06 1.52
CA LEU A 430 10.34 -14.38 2.91
C LEU A 430 9.78 -13.13 3.63
N PHE A 431 10.50 -12.02 3.54
CA PHE A 431 10.22 -10.75 4.21
C PHE A 431 9.79 -9.65 3.24
N GLY A 432 9.95 -9.85 1.93
CA GLY A 432 9.67 -8.82 0.93
C GLY A 432 10.75 -7.76 0.89
N TRP A 433 10.34 -6.49 0.96
CA TRP A 433 11.25 -5.34 1.07
C TRP A 433 11.86 -5.14 2.47
N GLY A 434 11.53 -6.00 3.45
CA GLY A 434 12.05 -5.94 4.82
C GLY A 434 10.97 -5.81 5.89
N VAL A 435 11.27 -5.16 7.01
CA VAL A 435 10.33 -4.87 8.11
C VAL A 435 9.78 -3.45 7.99
N ILE A 436 8.47 -3.26 8.20
CA ILE A 436 7.83 -1.94 8.18
C ILE A 436 8.44 -0.99 9.24
N ASN A 437 9.07 0.10 8.80
CA ASN A 437 9.62 1.13 9.69
C ASN A 437 8.75 2.41 9.62
N ALA A 438 7.78 2.51 10.54
CA ALA A 438 6.83 3.62 10.53
C ALA A 438 7.50 4.99 10.74
N LYS A 439 8.56 5.04 11.58
CA LYS A 439 9.29 6.29 11.90
C LYS A 439 10.04 6.81 10.66
N ALA A 440 10.85 5.98 10.02
CA ALA A 440 11.60 6.37 8.82
C ALA A 440 10.67 6.87 7.70
N GLY A 441 9.47 6.28 7.57
CA GLY A 441 8.42 6.83 6.70
C GLY A 441 8.07 8.28 7.01
N VAL A 442 7.89 8.63 8.29
CA VAL A 442 7.63 10.02 8.73
C VAL A 442 8.85 10.92 8.53
N ASP A 443 10.07 10.45 8.77
CA ASP A 443 11.28 11.25 8.54
C ASP A 443 11.46 11.61 7.06
N VAL A 444 11.25 10.64 6.15
CA VAL A 444 11.28 10.84 4.69
C VAL A 444 10.15 11.78 4.24
N MET A 445 8.93 11.60 4.75
CA MET A 445 7.80 12.50 4.46
C MET A 445 8.10 13.95 4.90
N LEU A 446 8.63 14.13 6.12
CA LEU A 446 9.01 15.45 6.65
C LEU A 446 10.18 16.07 5.86
N ALA A 447 11.19 15.28 5.51
CA ALA A 447 12.31 15.71 4.69
C ALA A 447 11.86 16.14 3.28
N ALA A 448 10.90 15.43 2.67
CA ALA A 448 10.30 15.82 1.39
C ALA A 448 9.55 17.15 1.48
N LYS A 449 8.72 17.35 2.52
CA LYS A 449 7.99 18.60 2.80
C LYS A 449 8.92 19.79 2.94
N ASP A 450 10.00 19.61 3.70
CA ASP A 450 11.02 20.64 3.94
C ASP A 450 12.03 20.79 2.78
N LYS A 451 11.94 19.94 1.74
CA LYS A 451 12.84 19.88 0.59
C LYS A 451 14.30 19.60 0.96
N ARG A 452 14.52 18.78 1.99
CA ARG A 452 15.83 18.35 2.52
C ARG A 452 16.21 16.97 1.99
N SER A 453 17.18 16.91 1.07
CA SER A 453 17.81 15.66 0.59
C SER A 453 16.86 14.56 0.10
N THR A 454 15.61 14.94 -0.16
CA THR A 454 14.50 14.03 -0.41
C THR A 454 13.61 14.63 -1.50
N TYR A 455 13.25 13.80 -2.47
CA TYR A 455 12.28 14.12 -3.49
C TYR A 455 11.13 13.12 -3.39
N MET A 456 9.90 13.61 -3.39
CA MET A 456 8.69 12.79 -3.39
C MET A 456 7.71 13.38 -4.39
N LEU A 457 7.20 12.55 -5.30
CA LEU A 457 6.39 12.96 -6.43
C LEU A 457 5.31 11.93 -6.72
N GLU A 458 4.07 12.39 -6.92
CA GLU A 458 3.04 11.67 -7.67
C GLU A 458 2.93 12.30 -9.06
N ASN A 459 2.97 11.48 -10.12
CA ASN A 459 2.98 11.98 -11.50
C ASN A 459 2.30 10.98 -12.46
N GLU A 460 2.13 11.41 -13.70
CA GLU A 460 1.58 10.59 -14.79
C GLU A 460 2.63 10.43 -15.90
N LEU A 461 2.88 9.19 -16.30
CA LEU A 461 3.66 8.85 -17.49
C LEU A 461 2.69 8.54 -18.63
N ARG A 462 2.93 9.12 -19.81
CA ARG A 462 2.11 8.89 -21.01
C ARG A 462 2.83 8.03 -22.04
N GLU A 463 2.06 7.52 -22.99
CA GLU A 463 2.58 6.79 -24.15
C GLU A 463 3.77 7.52 -24.79
N GLN A 464 4.89 6.80 -25.01
CA GLN A 464 6.19 7.32 -25.48
C GLN A 464 6.85 8.46 -24.64
N GLN A 465 6.32 8.79 -23.46
CA GLN A 465 6.95 9.76 -22.56
C GLN A 465 8.05 9.11 -21.73
N LYS A 466 9.10 9.89 -21.43
CA LYS A 466 10.02 9.63 -20.32
C LYS A 466 10.01 10.80 -19.33
N TYR A 467 10.29 10.51 -18.08
CA TYR A 467 10.49 11.51 -17.04
C TYR A 467 11.95 11.48 -16.56
N THR A 468 12.49 12.63 -16.16
CA THR A 468 13.86 12.76 -15.66
C THR A 468 13.91 13.73 -14.48
N GLN A 469 14.58 13.34 -13.39
CA GLN A 469 14.86 14.20 -12.24
C GLN A 469 16.36 14.15 -11.94
N GLU A 470 16.97 15.31 -11.81
CA GLU A 470 18.39 15.45 -11.44
C GLU A 470 18.50 15.64 -9.92
N ILE A 471 19.45 14.94 -9.30
CA ILE A 471 19.76 15.00 -7.88
C ILE A 471 21.24 15.38 -7.75
N GLN A 472 21.52 16.49 -7.07
CA GLN A 472 22.88 17.04 -6.94
C GLN A 472 23.50 16.66 -5.59
N VAL A 473 24.34 15.63 -5.57
CA VAL A 473 25.03 15.18 -4.36
C VAL A 473 26.27 16.04 -4.15
N GLY A 474 26.29 16.84 -3.08
CA GLY A 474 27.33 17.85 -2.82
C GLY A 474 28.62 17.31 -2.18
N GLU A 475 28.48 16.32 -1.31
CA GLU A 475 29.58 15.65 -0.59
C GLU A 475 29.36 14.14 -0.58
N LYS A 476 30.31 13.35 -0.05
CA LYS A 476 30.17 11.89 -0.01
C LYS A 476 29.11 11.49 1.02
N MET A 477 28.11 10.70 0.59
CA MET A 477 26.99 10.26 1.41
C MET A 477 27.00 8.73 1.56
N SER A 478 26.47 8.21 2.68
CA SER A 478 26.44 6.76 2.95
C SER A 478 25.56 5.99 1.96
N LYS A 479 24.36 6.52 1.67
CA LYS A 479 23.31 5.84 0.92
C LYS A 479 22.55 6.81 -0.01
N MET A 480 22.03 6.28 -1.11
CA MET A 480 20.98 6.90 -1.92
C MET A 480 19.96 5.82 -2.25
N VAL A 481 18.69 6.10 -1.99
CA VAL A 481 17.58 5.19 -2.30
C VAL A 481 16.67 5.86 -3.30
N VAL A 482 16.20 5.11 -4.30
CA VAL A 482 15.17 5.54 -5.24
C VAL A 482 14.11 4.45 -5.30
N THR A 483 12.84 4.81 -5.16
CA THR A 483 11.72 3.88 -5.22
C THR A 483 10.62 4.42 -6.11
N LEU A 484 10.32 3.66 -7.17
CA LEU A 484 9.18 3.84 -8.05
C LEU A 484 8.10 2.84 -7.63
N ALA A 485 6.83 3.25 -7.60
CA ALA A 485 5.70 2.31 -7.48
C ALA A 485 4.48 2.83 -8.24
N TRP A 486 3.62 1.91 -8.69
CA TRP A 486 2.36 2.25 -9.34
C TRP A 486 1.24 1.26 -9.03
N THR A 487 0.00 1.75 -9.10
CA THR A 487 -1.19 0.91 -9.10
C THR A 487 -1.42 0.43 -10.52
N ASP A 488 -1.02 -0.80 -10.79
CA ASP A 488 -1.03 -1.40 -12.13
C ASP A 488 -2.46 -1.85 -12.51
N PRO A 489 -2.86 -1.85 -13.78
CA PRO A 489 -4.16 -2.40 -14.15
C PRO A 489 -4.31 -3.89 -13.79
N PRO A 490 -5.53 -4.37 -13.54
CA PRO A 490 -5.77 -5.80 -13.27
C PRO A 490 -5.27 -6.68 -14.44
N GLY A 491 -4.33 -7.58 -14.13
CA GLY A 491 -3.77 -8.55 -15.07
C GLY A 491 -4.78 -9.58 -15.59
N THR A 492 -4.38 -10.32 -16.63
CA THR A 492 -5.23 -11.36 -17.25
C THR A 492 -5.12 -12.67 -16.49
N VAL A 493 -6.26 -13.34 -16.27
CA VAL A 493 -6.31 -14.66 -15.62
C VAL A 493 -6.61 -15.73 -16.65
N THR A 494 -5.75 -16.73 -16.72
CA THR A 494 -5.76 -17.84 -17.68
C THR A 494 -5.27 -19.13 -17.01
N SER A 495 -5.31 -20.26 -17.71
CA SER A 495 -4.64 -21.49 -17.25
C SER A 495 -3.12 -21.44 -17.31
N GLN A 496 -2.52 -20.42 -17.94
CA GLN A 496 -1.06 -20.25 -17.97
C GLN A 496 -0.53 -19.64 -16.67
N ASN A 497 -1.37 -19.03 -15.83
CA ASN A 497 -0.96 -18.45 -14.54
C ASN A 497 -0.47 -19.48 -13.51
N SER A 498 -0.83 -20.76 -13.71
CA SER A 498 -0.35 -21.93 -12.96
C SER A 498 0.81 -22.67 -13.62
N ASP A 499 1.33 -22.20 -14.77
CA ASP A 499 2.51 -22.79 -15.42
C ASP A 499 3.74 -21.92 -15.11
N GLU A 500 4.53 -22.35 -14.13
CA GLU A 500 5.78 -21.69 -13.70
C GLU A 500 6.80 -21.48 -14.82
N ASN A 501 6.88 -22.42 -15.79
CA ASN A 501 7.84 -22.33 -16.88
C ASN A 501 7.41 -21.30 -17.92
N TYR A 502 6.12 -21.20 -18.17
CA TYR A 502 5.55 -20.10 -18.93
C TYR A 502 5.75 -18.76 -18.18
N LYS A 503 5.34 -18.70 -16.91
CA LYS A 503 5.31 -17.46 -16.12
C LYS A 503 6.68 -16.86 -15.81
N ARG A 504 7.75 -17.67 -15.77
CA ARG A 504 9.15 -17.21 -15.71
C ARG A 504 9.47 -16.09 -16.72
N ASN A 505 8.88 -16.14 -17.91
CA ASN A 505 9.11 -15.18 -19.00
C ASN A 505 7.86 -14.38 -19.41
N HIS A 506 6.74 -14.53 -18.70
CA HIS A 506 5.47 -13.87 -19.02
C HIS A 506 4.87 -13.30 -17.74
N SER A 507 5.14 -12.03 -17.47
CA SER A 507 4.69 -11.28 -16.29
C SER A 507 3.16 -11.19 -16.16
N ASP A 508 2.62 -11.00 -14.94
CA ASP A 508 1.24 -10.52 -14.73
C ASP A 508 1.11 -9.00 -14.71
N LEU A 509 2.24 -8.29 -14.76
CA LEU A 509 2.32 -6.84 -14.94
C LEU A 509 1.70 -6.43 -16.30
N VAL A 510 0.95 -5.33 -16.31
CA VAL A 510 0.29 -4.84 -17.54
C VAL A 510 0.96 -3.58 -18.06
N ASN A 511 1.25 -2.62 -17.18
CA ASN A 511 2.04 -1.44 -17.51
C ASN A 511 3.44 -1.63 -16.93
N ASP A 512 4.39 -1.98 -17.79
CA ASP A 512 5.80 -2.13 -17.44
C ASP A 512 6.46 -0.74 -17.43
N LEU A 513 6.77 -0.23 -16.23
CA LEU A 513 7.50 1.03 -16.00
C LEU A 513 8.89 0.68 -15.46
N ASP A 514 9.92 1.35 -15.97
CA ASP A 514 11.31 1.21 -15.50
C ASP A 514 11.77 2.49 -14.80
N VAL A 515 12.49 2.37 -13.69
CA VAL A 515 13.38 3.41 -13.14
C VAL A 515 14.85 2.97 -13.26
N VAL A 516 15.70 3.91 -13.67
CA VAL A 516 17.16 3.78 -13.56
C VAL A 516 17.77 5.05 -12.98
N VAL A 517 18.91 4.91 -12.29
CA VAL A 517 19.73 6.05 -11.89
C VAL A 517 21.00 6.06 -12.74
N ARG A 518 21.38 7.22 -13.29
CA ARG A 518 22.60 7.38 -14.09
C ARG A 518 23.57 8.37 -13.45
N LYS A 519 24.87 8.05 -13.48
CA LYS A 519 25.97 8.97 -13.13
C LYS A 519 27.13 8.77 -14.10
N GLY A 520 27.34 9.75 -14.97
CA GLY A 520 28.29 9.60 -16.08
C GLY A 520 27.92 8.40 -16.95
N ASN A 521 28.85 7.45 -17.08
CA ASN A 521 28.63 6.20 -17.83
C ASN A 521 27.98 5.08 -16.98
N ASN A 522 27.87 5.24 -15.66
CA ASN A 522 27.31 4.22 -14.78
C ASN A 522 25.78 4.30 -14.79
N THR A 523 25.12 3.15 -14.89
CA THR A 523 23.67 3.00 -14.73
C THR A 523 23.41 2.00 -13.60
N TYR A 524 22.61 2.42 -12.62
CA TYR A 524 22.19 1.62 -11.47
C TYR A 524 20.73 1.19 -11.70
N TYR A 525 20.45 -0.07 -11.37
CA TYR A 525 19.22 -0.76 -11.68
C TYR A 525 18.48 -1.19 -10.41
N PRO A 526 17.16 -1.38 -10.46
CA PRO A 526 16.40 -1.82 -9.30
C PRO A 526 16.72 -3.25 -8.93
N TRP A 527 16.41 -3.59 -7.69
CA TRP A 527 16.37 -4.97 -7.23
C TRP A 527 15.25 -5.74 -7.91
N LYS A 528 15.51 -7.03 -8.17
CA LYS A 528 14.55 -8.06 -8.54
C LYS A 528 15.01 -9.41 -8.00
N LEU A 529 14.12 -10.39 -7.91
CA LEU A 529 14.53 -11.78 -7.64
C LEU A 529 15.16 -12.41 -8.87
N ASN A 530 16.16 -13.26 -8.66
CA ASN A 530 16.62 -14.20 -9.68
C ASN A 530 15.47 -15.17 -10.02
N LYS A 531 15.18 -15.35 -11.32
CA LYS A 531 14.03 -16.15 -11.79
C LYS A 531 14.33 -17.66 -11.81
N ASN A 532 14.80 -18.20 -10.69
CA ASN A 532 15.19 -19.60 -10.49
C ASN A 532 14.75 -20.08 -9.09
N PHE A 533 13.88 -21.10 -8.98
CA PHE A 533 13.45 -21.59 -7.66
C PHE A 533 14.58 -22.23 -6.83
N ASN A 534 15.68 -22.64 -7.47
CA ASN A 534 16.86 -23.15 -6.76
C ASN A 534 17.80 -22.03 -6.25
N ASP A 535 17.59 -20.78 -6.69
CA ASP A 535 18.34 -19.59 -6.29
C ASP A 535 17.46 -18.35 -6.51
N LEU A 536 16.76 -17.95 -5.45
CA LEU A 536 15.86 -16.79 -5.41
C LEU A 536 16.56 -15.52 -4.92
N SER A 537 17.90 -15.46 -4.98
CA SER A 537 18.67 -14.30 -4.51
C SER A 537 18.26 -12.99 -5.20
N ALA A 538 18.29 -11.89 -4.45
CA ALA A 538 18.09 -10.55 -4.99
C ALA A 538 19.27 -10.17 -5.89
N ILE A 539 18.97 -9.66 -7.08
CA ILE A 539 19.96 -9.15 -8.03
C ILE A 539 19.53 -7.78 -8.54
N GLN A 540 20.49 -6.93 -8.91
CA GLN A 540 20.19 -5.66 -9.57
C GLN A 540 20.08 -5.86 -11.08
N GLY A 541 19.01 -5.35 -11.69
CA GLY A 541 18.78 -5.45 -13.14
C GLY A 541 17.46 -4.82 -13.56
N VAL A 542 17.14 -4.91 -14.85
CA VAL A 542 15.82 -4.48 -15.35
C VAL A 542 14.75 -5.35 -14.69
N ASN A 543 13.89 -4.75 -13.85
CA ASN A 543 12.71 -5.43 -13.37
C ASN A 543 11.63 -5.42 -14.48
N ASP A 544 10.84 -6.47 -14.52
CA ASP A 544 9.86 -6.75 -15.58
C ASP A 544 8.59 -7.40 -15.00
N VAL A 545 8.50 -7.48 -13.67
CA VAL A 545 7.47 -8.22 -12.94
C VAL A 545 6.89 -7.41 -11.80
N ASP A 546 7.72 -6.71 -11.02
CA ASP A 546 7.24 -5.92 -9.89
C ASP A 546 6.72 -4.54 -10.32
N ASN A 547 5.62 -4.12 -9.69
CA ASN A 547 5.11 -2.74 -9.75
C ASN A 547 5.58 -1.89 -8.56
N ILE A 548 6.69 -2.30 -7.93
CA ILE A 548 7.54 -1.54 -7.02
C ILE A 548 8.98 -1.81 -7.47
N GLU A 549 9.73 -0.78 -7.81
CA GLU A 549 11.14 -0.88 -8.17
C GLU A 549 11.96 -0.03 -7.19
N LYS A 550 12.89 -0.67 -6.45
CA LYS A 550 13.79 0.00 -5.49
C LYS A 550 15.24 -0.14 -5.96
N ILE A 551 15.93 0.99 -6.10
CA ILE A 551 17.36 1.09 -6.35
C ILE A 551 18.02 1.57 -5.05
N GLU A 552 19.07 0.87 -4.61
CA GLU A 552 19.91 1.30 -3.50
C GLU A 552 21.36 1.41 -3.94
N LEU A 553 21.96 2.56 -3.66
CA LEU A 553 23.37 2.83 -3.85
C LEU A 553 23.99 3.08 -2.47
N TYR A 554 25.17 2.52 -2.25
CA TYR A 554 26.01 2.75 -1.08
C TYR A 554 27.29 3.50 -1.53
N ASP A 555 27.98 4.17 -0.59
CA ASP A 555 29.20 4.95 -0.88
C ASP A 555 28.97 5.99 -2.00
N VAL A 556 27.93 6.82 -1.83
CA VAL A 556 27.45 7.76 -2.85
C VAL A 556 28.38 8.96 -2.96
N GLU A 557 29.33 8.86 -3.89
CA GLU A 557 30.28 9.93 -4.22
C GLU A 557 29.59 11.21 -4.74
N PRO A 558 30.19 12.41 -4.57
CA PRO A 558 29.67 13.67 -5.09
C PRO A 558 29.37 13.67 -6.59
N GLY A 559 28.44 14.51 -7.03
CA GLY A 559 28.10 14.75 -8.44
C GLY A 559 26.60 14.68 -8.74
N THR A 560 26.26 14.80 -10.02
CA THR A 560 24.88 14.76 -10.51
C THR A 560 24.45 13.32 -10.79
N TYR A 561 23.37 12.90 -10.16
CA TYR A 561 22.67 11.64 -10.43
C TYR A 561 21.37 11.96 -11.18
N VAL A 562 21.10 11.25 -12.27
CA VAL A 562 19.88 11.42 -13.06
C VAL A 562 18.97 10.22 -12.86
N ILE A 563 17.84 10.42 -12.20
CA ILE A 563 16.75 9.45 -12.14
C ILE A 563 15.98 9.56 -13.46
N GLU A 564 15.86 8.46 -14.19
CA GLU A 564 15.10 8.36 -15.43
C GLU A 564 13.98 7.34 -15.23
N VAL A 565 12.73 7.73 -15.54
CA VAL A 565 11.55 6.85 -15.51
C VAL A 565 10.99 6.72 -16.92
N THR A 566 10.86 5.49 -17.39
CA THR A 566 10.38 5.10 -18.73
C THR A 566 9.28 4.04 -18.63
N HIS A 567 8.77 3.58 -19.77
CA HIS A 567 7.91 2.40 -19.86
C HIS A 567 8.23 1.58 -21.09
N LYS A 568 7.86 0.30 -21.07
CA LYS A 568 7.97 -0.64 -22.18
C LYS A 568 6.61 -0.88 -22.84
N GLY A 569 6.63 -1.16 -24.14
CA GLY A 569 5.43 -1.55 -24.88
C GLY A 569 4.43 -0.40 -25.07
N ARG A 570 3.19 -0.59 -24.60
CA ARG A 570 2.12 0.40 -24.62
C ARG A 570 1.44 0.45 -23.26
N LEU A 571 1.17 1.64 -22.76
CA LEU A 571 0.42 1.79 -21.52
C LEU A 571 -1.07 1.51 -21.77
N GLN A 572 -1.71 0.69 -20.93
CA GLN A 572 -3.15 0.51 -20.96
C GLN A 572 -3.83 1.86 -20.68
N THR A 573 -4.75 2.27 -21.58
CA THR A 573 -5.35 3.62 -21.64
C THR A 573 -4.41 4.76 -22.08
N GLY A 574 -3.16 4.45 -22.46
CA GLY A 574 -2.17 5.42 -22.97
C GLY A 574 -1.47 6.25 -21.89
N LYS A 575 -1.68 5.92 -20.61
CA LYS A 575 -1.07 6.59 -19.45
C LYS A 575 -1.04 5.68 -18.22
N GLN A 576 -0.09 5.89 -17.31
CA GLN A 576 -0.01 5.28 -15.99
C GLN A 576 0.37 6.33 -14.95
N GLU A 577 -0.34 6.37 -13.83
CA GLU A 577 0.07 7.18 -12.67
C GLU A 577 1.07 6.42 -11.81
N TYR A 578 2.11 7.10 -11.33
CA TYR A 578 3.16 6.52 -10.51
C TYR A 578 3.58 7.46 -9.38
N SER A 579 4.22 6.87 -8.38
CA SER A 579 4.84 7.57 -7.25
C SER A 579 6.34 7.31 -7.27
N LEU A 580 7.13 8.37 -7.11
CA LEU A 580 8.59 8.32 -7.09
C LEU A 580 9.11 8.98 -5.81
N ILE A 581 9.93 8.26 -5.06
CA ILE A 581 10.61 8.74 -3.86
C ILE A 581 12.12 8.58 -4.08
N SER A 582 12.92 9.60 -3.77
CA SER A 582 14.37 9.45 -3.66
C SER A 582 14.93 10.16 -2.45
N THR A 583 15.87 9.54 -1.75
CA THR A 583 16.59 10.09 -0.60
C THR A 583 18.10 10.00 -0.81
N VAL A 584 18.85 10.89 -0.16
CA VAL A 584 20.31 10.84 -0.09
C VAL A 584 20.73 11.05 1.37
N GLY A 585 21.49 10.10 1.92
CA GLY A 585 21.81 9.99 3.35
C GLY A 585 20.94 8.95 4.08
N GLU A 586 21.27 8.67 5.34
CA GLU A 586 20.45 7.83 6.22
C GLU A 586 19.14 8.54 6.63
N PHE A 587 18.06 7.77 6.84
CA PHE A 587 16.73 8.34 7.12
C PHE A 587 16.68 9.20 8.39
N ASP A 588 17.43 8.82 9.44
CA ASP A 588 17.53 9.60 10.67
C ASP A 588 18.35 10.90 10.50
N ASP A 589 19.28 10.95 9.53
CA ASP A 589 20.22 12.06 9.29
C ASP A 589 19.79 13.02 8.16
N LEU A 590 18.61 12.80 7.52
CA LEU A 590 18.04 13.66 6.47
C LEU A 590 17.81 15.12 6.93
N GLN A 591 18.02 15.44 8.21
CA GLN A 591 17.80 16.76 8.80
C GLN A 591 18.95 17.75 8.54
N GLU A 592 20.20 17.29 8.43
CA GLU A 592 21.36 18.19 8.38
C GLU A 592 21.84 18.49 6.95
N SER A 593 21.67 17.53 6.03
CA SER A 593 22.13 17.65 4.65
C SER A 593 21.22 18.55 3.81
N LYS A 594 21.80 19.60 3.19
CA LYS A 594 21.16 20.36 2.10
C LYS A 594 21.53 19.78 0.73
N VAL A 595 21.15 18.53 0.45
CA VAL A 595 21.04 18.10 -0.96
C VAL A 595 19.79 18.81 -1.51
N GLU A 596 20.03 19.96 -2.14
CA GLU A 596 19.00 20.70 -2.85
C GLU A 596 18.50 19.84 -4.02
N GLY A 597 17.28 19.30 -3.87
CA GLY A 597 16.49 18.75 -4.98
C GLY A 597 16.08 19.85 -5.95
N LYS A 598 17.08 20.45 -6.63
CA LYS A 598 16.91 21.55 -7.57
C LYS A 598 16.22 21.04 -8.83
N GLN A 599 14.90 21.23 -8.91
CA GLN A 599 14.23 21.31 -10.21
C GLN A 599 14.73 22.55 -10.94
N VAL A 600 15.79 22.39 -11.72
CA VAL A 600 16.46 23.51 -12.41
C VAL A 600 15.53 24.19 -13.43
N VAL A 601 14.60 23.44 -14.03
CA VAL A 601 13.64 23.93 -15.04
C VAL A 601 12.30 23.19 -14.96
N ARG A 602 11.17 23.93 -14.98
CA ARG A 602 9.82 23.38 -15.22
C ARG A 602 9.09 24.18 -16.29
N LEU A 603 8.57 23.52 -17.32
CA LEU A 603 7.77 24.15 -18.38
C LEU A 603 6.27 23.89 -18.18
N TRP A 604 5.43 24.93 -18.26
CA TRP A 604 3.98 24.86 -18.03
C TRP A 604 3.22 26.04 -18.66
N PRO A 605 1.92 25.94 -18.95
CA PRO A 605 1.10 24.72 -18.92
C PRO A 605 1.47 23.77 -20.07
N ASN A 606 1.20 22.47 -19.87
CA ASN A 606 1.28 21.45 -20.91
C ASN A 606 0.02 20.58 -20.80
N PRO A 607 -0.94 20.66 -21.75
CA PRO A 607 -0.87 21.43 -22.99
C PRO A 607 -0.83 22.96 -22.79
N VAL A 608 -0.14 23.65 -23.70
CA VAL A 608 -0.12 25.12 -23.79
C VAL A 608 -1.24 25.61 -24.69
N GLU A 609 -1.90 26.70 -24.27
CA GLU A 609 -2.74 27.52 -25.16
C GLU A 609 -1.83 28.59 -25.79
N ASP A 610 -1.72 29.79 -25.22
CA ASP A 610 -0.96 30.87 -25.87
C ASP A 610 0.47 31.08 -25.34
N ASN A 611 0.71 30.93 -24.04
CA ASN A 611 2.02 31.23 -23.44
C ASN A 611 2.54 30.03 -22.65
N LEU A 612 3.74 29.57 -23.01
CA LEU A 612 4.48 28.57 -22.25
C LEU A 612 5.47 29.29 -21.32
N TYR A 613 5.29 29.09 -20.02
CA TYR A 613 6.19 29.57 -18.98
C TYR A 613 7.28 28.56 -18.70
N VAL A 614 8.47 29.06 -18.39
CA VAL A 614 9.61 28.29 -17.92
C VAL A 614 9.96 28.81 -16.53
N SER A 615 9.63 28.03 -15.50
CA SER A 615 10.04 28.29 -14.11
C SER A 615 11.48 27.81 -13.89
N LEU A 616 12.28 28.64 -13.23
CA LEU A 616 13.73 28.55 -13.09
C LEU A 616 14.15 28.91 -11.67
N ASP A 617 15.28 28.38 -11.20
CA ASP A 617 15.83 28.73 -9.88
C ASP A 617 16.17 30.24 -9.76
N LYS A 618 16.03 30.81 -8.55
CA LYS A 618 16.30 32.22 -8.25
C LYS A 618 17.69 32.71 -8.68
N THR A 619 18.67 31.83 -8.78
CA THR A 619 20.04 32.12 -9.28
C THR A 619 20.08 32.51 -10.76
N TYR A 620 19.00 32.26 -11.51
CA TYR A 620 18.85 32.72 -12.88
C TYR A 620 18.16 34.08 -13.01
N ASN A 621 17.61 34.68 -11.94
CA ASN A 621 17.04 36.04 -12.00
C ASN A 621 18.09 37.04 -12.55
N GLY A 622 17.70 37.81 -13.57
CA GLY A 622 18.60 38.73 -14.27
C GLY A 622 19.52 38.09 -15.32
N LYS A 623 19.48 36.76 -15.51
CA LYS A 623 20.18 36.06 -16.60
C LYS A 623 19.28 35.94 -17.84
N VAL A 624 19.91 35.84 -19.02
CA VAL A 624 19.20 35.63 -20.29
C VAL A 624 19.04 34.13 -20.55
N ILE A 625 17.85 33.73 -20.99
CA ILE A 625 17.48 32.36 -21.32
C ILE A 625 16.96 32.32 -22.76
N ASP A 626 17.62 31.52 -23.59
CA ASP A 626 17.20 31.19 -24.95
C ASP A 626 16.16 30.05 -24.90
N MET A 627 15.05 30.24 -25.60
CA MET A 627 13.99 29.25 -25.79
C MET A 627 13.79 29.01 -27.29
N LYS A 628 13.89 27.77 -27.72
CA LYS A 628 13.71 27.35 -29.14
C LYS A 628 12.66 26.27 -29.24
N VAL A 629 11.70 26.44 -30.13
CA VAL A 629 10.63 25.48 -30.39
C VAL A 629 10.83 24.87 -31.76
N TYR A 630 10.83 23.54 -31.80
CA TYR A 630 10.97 22.74 -33.01
C TYR A 630 9.68 21.96 -33.26
N ASP A 631 9.28 21.81 -34.53
CA ASP A 631 8.26 20.83 -34.90
C ASP A 631 8.79 19.38 -34.81
N MET A 632 7.90 18.41 -34.93
CA MET A 632 8.27 16.98 -34.84
C MET A 632 9.24 16.49 -35.94
N ASN A 633 9.49 17.30 -36.99
CA ASN A 633 10.49 17.01 -38.02
C ASN A 633 11.86 17.65 -37.70
N GLY A 634 12.00 18.26 -36.51
CA GLY A 634 13.24 18.92 -36.07
C GLY A 634 13.48 20.30 -36.69
N ARG A 635 12.49 20.89 -37.39
CA ARG A 635 12.60 22.24 -37.94
C ARG A 635 12.26 23.26 -36.86
N LEU A 636 13.12 24.26 -36.68
CA LEU A 636 12.87 25.39 -35.78
C LEU A 636 11.66 26.19 -36.28
N VAL A 637 10.63 26.33 -35.45
CA VAL A 637 9.38 27.07 -35.76
C VAL A 637 9.19 28.33 -34.93
N LEU A 638 9.86 28.45 -33.79
CA LEU A 638 9.82 29.63 -32.93
C LEU A 638 11.13 29.75 -32.14
N SER A 639 11.56 30.96 -31.85
CA SER A 639 12.65 31.22 -30.90
C SER A 639 12.43 32.54 -30.17
N SER A 640 12.78 32.57 -28.88
CA SER A 640 12.75 33.75 -28.02
C SER A 640 13.98 33.73 -27.12
N SER A 641 14.47 34.90 -26.71
CA SER A 641 15.50 35.05 -25.68
C SER A 641 15.02 36.12 -24.71
N ASP A 642 14.89 35.77 -23.43
CA ASP A 642 14.31 36.67 -22.43
C ASP A 642 15.10 36.63 -21.11
N THR A 643 15.02 37.70 -20.33
CA THR A 643 15.70 37.81 -19.04
C THR A 643 14.79 37.30 -17.92
N VAL A 644 15.27 36.38 -17.09
CA VAL A 644 14.46 35.82 -15.99
C VAL A 644 14.06 36.92 -15.01
N GLN A 645 12.75 37.07 -14.80
CA GLN A 645 12.17 37.95 -13.81
C GLN A 645 11.21 37.13 -12.93
N GLN A 646 11.38 37.22 -11.60
CA GLN A 646 10.56 36.47 -10.64
C GLN A 646 10.57 34.95 -10.92
N GLU A 647 11.76 34.36 -11.13
CA GLU A 647 11.94 32.91 -11.31
C GLU A 647 11.24 32.33 -12.55
N ARG A 648 10.94 33.18 -13.55
CA ARG A 648 10.30 32.77 -14.82
C ARG A 648 10.79 33.54 -16.04
N VAL A 649 10.67 32.88 -17.19
CA VAL A 649 10.54 33.48 -18.53
C VAL A 649 9.34 32.87 -19.24
N SER A 650 8.92 33.44 -20.37
CA SER A 650 7.82 32.88 -21.16
C SER A 650 8.07 32.99 -22.66
N ILE A 651 7.55 32.02 -23.41
CA ILE A 651 7.53 32.02 -24.87
C ILE A 651 6.09 31.95 -25.38
N ASN A 652 5.71 32.92 -26.22
CA ASN A 652 4.38 33.00 -26.81
C ASN A 652 4.28 32.06 -28.01
N MET A 653 3.46 31.02 -27.86
CA MET A 653 3.22 29.96 -28.85
C MET A 653 1.86 30.12 -29.58
N ALA A 654 1.15 31.25 -29.42
CA ALA A 654 -0.17 31.47 -29.99
C ALA A 654 -0.21 31.38 -31.54
N SER A 655 0.91 31.67 -32.21
CA SER A 655 1.07 31.56 -33.67
C SER A 655 1.27 30.11 -34.17
N LEU A 656 1.44 29.15 -33.27
CA LEU A 656 1.67 27.75 -33.61
C LEU A 656 0.34 26.97 -33.66
N ASN A 657 0.19 26.11 -34.66
CA ASN A 657 -0.98 25.24 -34.79
C ASN A 657 -1.05 24.19 -33.66
N SER A 658 -2.25 23.70 -33.37
CA SER A 658 -2.49 22.56 -32.47
C SER A 658 -1.65 21.34 -32.90
N ASN A 659 -0.58 21.04 -32.18
CA ASN A 659 0.39 19.98 -32.48
C ASN A 659 1.33 19.74 -31.29
N ILE A 660 2.22 18.76 -31.41
CA ILE A 660 3.30 18.54 -30.45
C ILE A 660 4.59 19.20 -30.95
N TYR A 661 5.29 19.87 -30.05
CA TYR A 661 6.54 20.58 -30.29
C TYR A 661 7.62 20.13 -29.31
N ILE A 662 8.88 20.30 -29.69
CA ILE A 662 10.04 20.11 -28.83
C ILE A 662 10.56 21.50 -28.44
N VAL A 663 10.57 21.81 -27.14
CA VAL A 663 11.05 23.08 -26.60
C VAL A 663 12.41 22.86 -25.95
N GLU A 664 13.45 23.48 -26.51
CA GLU A 664 14.79 23.59 -25.94
C GLU A 664 14.90 24.91 -25.16
N VAL A 665 15.46 24.85 -23.96
CA VAL A 665 15.76 25.97 -23.07
C VAL A 665 17.27 25.96 -22.80
N LYS A 666 17.96 27.07 -23.00
CA LYS A 666 19.42 27.23 -22.84
C LYS A 666 19.79 28.57 -22.17
N GLY A 667 20.92 28.64 -21.48
CA GLY A 667 21.49 29.89 -20.96
C GLY A 667 22.49 29.66 -19.83
N ASP A 668 23.64 30.36 -19.84
CA ASP A 668 24.83 30.05 -19.02
C ASP A 668 25.18 28.54 -19.02
N ASN A 669 24.82 27.82 -17.95
CA ASN A 669 25.06 26.38 -17.75
C ASN A 669 23.76 25.55 -17.84
N LEU A 670 22.65 26.16 -18.25
CA LEU A 670 21.36 25.51 -18.43
C LEU A 670 21.24 24.91 -19.82
N SER A 671 20.81 23.65 -19.90
CA SER A 671 20.23 23.08 -21.12
C SER A 671 19.15 22.07 -20.77
N LYS A 672 17.92 22.29 -21.23
CA LYS A 672 16.79 21.36 -21.03
C LYS A 672 15.95 21.27 -22.30
N THR A 673 15.51 20.07 -22.64
CA THR A 673 14.63 19.84 -23.80
C THR A 673 13.38 19.09 -23.35
N VAL A 674 12.19 19.62 -23.64
CA VAL A 674 10.90 19.07 -23.20
C VAL A 674 9.89 19.05 -24.34
N ARG A 675 9.08 17.99 -24.43
CA ARG A 675 8.02 17.82 -25.42
C ARG A 675 6.71 18.44 -24.89
N ILE A 676 6.17 19.41 -25.62
CA ILE A 676 5.01 20.23 -25.23
C ILE A 676 3.89 20.06 -26.27
N ALA A 677 2.66 19.83 -25.82
CA ALA A 677 1.49 19.86 -26.69
C ALA A 677 0.90 21.28 -26.74
N LYS A 678 0.72 21.86 -27.93
CA LYS A 678 -0.09 23.06 -28.18
C LYS A 678 -1.53 22.62 -28.41
N ARG A 679 -2.50 23.28 -27.77
CA ARG A 679 -3.93 23.18 -28.09
C ARG A 679 -4.34 24.20 -29.14
#